data_AF-A0A6G8CWB3-F1
#
_entry.id   AF-A0A6G8CWB3-F1
#
_cell.length_a   1.000
_cell.length_b   1.000
_cell.length_c   1.000
_cell.angle_alpha   90.00
_cell.angle_beta   90.00
_cell.angle_gamma   90.00
#
_symmetry.space_group_name_H-M   'P 1'
#
loop_
_entity.id
_entity.type
_entity.pdbx_description
1 polymer ?
#
loop_
_entity_poly.entity_id
_entity_poly.type
_entity_poly.pdbx_seq_one_letter_code
_entity_poly.pdbx_strand_id
1 'polypeptide(L)'
;MNDEAELRAIRRWTLVGDIGGAASYHAGDEAMLEANLRLLRTIAPAAVLHAISADPEFTSLTYGVQAFSRLGFDNCANEIEREALLDKMSNRHWASRAPQAFGALTQASDGLIISGGGNLCSTWPACIYERLALCRRAVEIGAPVVVLGQTIGPELNERHREWVSEILRTASWIGVREYPSYQRALALGADPRRMSFQIDDAHALGRADPGMPATWQWPYPFSIEAPWIGVTFHPLCDPTGDEPMIERLAHQLEAFALHTGCHLVFIPHARAAPQAGAHWGDEDMGQALAARMREVVLHVLPVLPAAQIARITAHAQWVVSSRYHPLVFALAADVPCLGVWVDEYTQTKLQGALQHMDCAGDALDAGAVLHGRLITRLMQLWEQRDARRAHIAMQRLSVESDEALRQQALGRVVSTGVAVEPPLPTRWSRIAASASTSARPRLLGKLSLAHTPAHMNNEEGTSKMLSEADWQQFERDGYLHLGQVLSADEVKALQERADALALGEWVNPHIQMQRDTGGEYDALPDAVARFEEGSHLYRKIQGLENDDRFAQLIDRPVFREICARMYGAHAPVSIFRAMIMNKPAGQGTNLPWHQDGGTVWQLDRDPLVTIWVALDDATQANGCMDAIRGSHRNGLLSMQGSTLTNEQVQEHCHANQTVPLEVPSGHAVLFHNWLIHRSGTNPSPTPRRAFTMCCMDARTRGVLTGARYPIVYGELADEPDHYVRQLHTDLAGKTAMASEAERYALSLRDAHADAERYAKSLEAELTKLRQHGMENDNAEDLRERNRRMDQALTQMRAEMLELSRALATAKEGSLDEVHRVDALNQAMQASMSWRVTRPLRAVLKAMRGW
;
A
#
# COMPACT_ATOMS: atom_id res chain seq x y z
N MET A 1 -7.52 -29.69 -48.78
CA MET A 1 -7.69 -28.30 -49.27
C MET A 1 -7.84 -27.43 -48.05
N ASN A 2 -6.80 -26.61 -47.85
CA ASN A 2 -6.66 -25.40 -47.05
C ASN A 2 -7.46 -25.27 -45.75
N ASP A 3 -6.73 -25.38 -44.63
CA ASP A 3 -6.72 -24.35 -43.59
C ASP A 3 -5.37 -24.41 -42.85
N GLU A 4 -4.27 -24.23 -43.59
CA GLU A 4 -3.15 -23.47 -43.02
C GLU A 4 -3.66 -22.03 -42.94
N ALA A 5 -4.30 -21.69 -41.83
CA ALA A 5 -4.46 -20.29 -41.48
C ALA A 5 -3.04 -19.70 -41.48
N GLU A 6 -2.74 -18.84 -42.46
CA GLU A 6 -1.47 -18.14 -42.57
C GLU A 6 -1.10 -17.60 -41.19
N LEU A 7 -0.13 -18.24 -40.52
CA LEU A 7 0.43 -17.74 -39.28
C LEU A 7 0.98 -16.36 -39.60
N ARG A 8 0.24 -15.32 -39.19
CA ARG A 8 0.57 -13.94 -39.49
C ARG A 8 1.85 -13.61 -38.72
N ALA A 9 3.00 -13.77 -39.39
CA ALA A 9 4.29 -13.48 -38.79
C ALA A 9 4.27 -12.07 -38.19
N ILE A 10 4.55 -11.97 -36.89
CA ILE A 10 4.56 -10.68 -36.19
C ILE A 10 5.79 -9.90 -36.66
N ARG A 11 5.57 -8.79 -37.36
CA ARG A 11 6.66 -8.04 -38.01
C ARG A 11 7.18 -6.87 -37.19
N ARG A 12 6.38 -6.34 -36.26
CA ARG A 12 6.70 -5.13 -35.51
C ARG A 12 6.38 -5.32 -34.02
N TRP A 13 7.37 -5.20 -33.17
CA TRP A 13 7.23 -5.30 -31.72
C TRP A 13 7.52 -3.97 -31.05
N THR A 14 6.65 -3.56 -30.13
CA THR A 14 6.91 -2.41 -29.26
C THR A 14 7.31 -2.89 -27.87
N LEU A 15 8.46 -2.44 -27.41
CA LEU A 15 8.94 -2.65 -26.05
C LEU A 15 8.52 -1.48 -25.15
N VAL A 16 8.00 -1.78 -23.97
CA VAL A 16 7.77 -0.82 -22.89
C VAL A 16 8.53 -1.28 -21.64
N GLY A 17 9.32 -0.39 -21.05
CA GLY A 17 10.07 -0.60 -19.80
C GLY A 17 10.27 0.75 -19.12
N ASP A 18 11.06 0.87 -18.05
CA ASP A 18 11.27 2.15 -17.33
C ASP A 18 12.45 2.96 -17.89
N ILE A 19 12.50 3.04 -19.21
CA ILE A 19 13.55 3.73 -19.96
C ILE A 19 13.43 5.23 -19.74
N GLY A 20 14.51 5.80 -19.23
CA GLY A 20 14.60 7.20 -18.89
C GLY A 20 15.13 8.00 -20.08
N GLY A 21 16.30 8.58 -19.88
CA GLY A 21 17.00 9.41 -20.85
C GLY A 21 18.30 9.95 -20.25
N ALA A 22 18.97 10.85 -20.96
CA ALA A 22 20.25 11.40 -20.49
C ALA A 22 20.14 12.09 -19.10
N ALA A 23 19.00 12.72 -18.81
CA ALA A 23 18.74 13.46 -17.57
C ALA A 23 18.22 12.58 -16.41
N SER A 24 17.66 11.40 -16.70
CA SER A 24 17.04 10.50 -15.72
C SER A 24 17.56 9.06 -15.87
N TYR A 25 18.85 8.93 -16.21
CA TYR A 25 19.47 7.66 -16.56
C TYR A 25 19.50 6.69 -15.36
N HIS A 26 18.90 5.51 -15.53
CA HIS A 26 18.99 4.39 -14.60
C HIS A 26 19.63 3.18 -15.29
N ALA A 27 20.90 2.90 -14.99
CA ALA A 27 21.72 1.92 -15.68
C ALA A 27 21.10 0.51 -15.72
N GLY A 28 20.32 0.15 -14.71
CA GLY A 28 19.62 -1.12 -14.67
C GLY A 28 18.52 -1.25 -15.72
N ASP A 29 17.68 -0.23 -15.86
CA ASP A 29 16.54 -0.27 -16.79
C ASP A 29 17.03 -0.16 -18.24
N GLU A 30 18.08 0.64 -18.44
CA GLU A 30 18.80 0.77 -19.70
C GLU A 30 19.48 -0.56 -20.12
N ALA A 31 20.11 -1.26 -19.17
CA ALA A 31 20.64 -2.61 -19.40
C ALA A 31 19.56 -3.61 -19.80
N MET A 32 18.39 -3.60 -19.14
CA MET A 32 17.31 -4.52 -19.50
C MET A 32 16.82 -4.25 -20.92
N LEU A 33 16.66 -2.99 -21.34
CA LEU A 33 16.30 -2.67 -22.73
C LEU A 33 17.37 -3.16 -23.71
N GLU A 34 18.64 -2.84 -23.46
CA GLU A 34 19.72 -3.24 -24.35
C GLU A 34 19.81 -4.77 -24.49
N ALA A 35 19.72 -5.49 -23.38
CA ALA A 35 19.68 -6.95 -23.36
C ALA A 35 18.48 -7.51 -24.14
N ASN A 36 17.29 -6.93 -23.93
CA ASN A 36 16.07 -7.37 -24.60
C ASN A 36 16.12 -7.10 -26.10
N LEU A 37 16.67 -5.97 -26.54
CA LEU A 37 16.88 -5.68 -27.96
C LEU A 37 17.87 -6.66 -28.60
N ARG A 38 18.99 -6.99 -27.93
CA ARG A 38 19.96 -7.99 -28.39
C ARG A 38 19.32 -9.37 -28.50
N LEU A 39 18.54 -9.78 -27.49
CA LEU A 39 17.80 -11.03 -27.47
C LEU A 39 16.82 -11.10 -28.64
N LEU A 40 15.96 -10.09 -28.81
CA LEU A 40 14.92 -10.07 -29.85
C LEU A 40 15.50 -10.05 -31.26
N ARG A 41 16.60 -9.31 -31.50
CA ARG A 41 17.33 -9.36 -32.77
C ARG A 41 17.90 -10.75 -33.07
N THR A 42 18.17 -11.55 -32.04
CA THR A 42 18.67 -12.93 -32.18
C THR A 42 17.53 -13.91 -32.45
N ILE A 43 16.46 -13.86 -31.67
CA ILE A 43 15.36 -14.85 -31.77
C ILE A 43 14.30 -14.50 -32.82
N ALA A 44 14.24 -13.25 -33.26
CA ALA A 44 13.32 -12.74 -34.27
C ALA A 44 14.02 -11.69 -35.17
N PRO A 45 15.03 -12.08 -35.98
CA PRO A 45 15.87 -11.15 -36.75
C PRO A 45 15.11 -10.33 -37.81
N ALA A 46 13.93 -10.81 -38.24
CA ALA A 46 13.08 -10.10 -39.20
C ALA A 46 12.12 -9.09 -38.53
N ALA A 47 12.05 -9.05 -37.20
CA ALA A 47 11.18 -8.14 -36.48
C ALA A 47 11.76 -6.73 -36.43
N VAL A 48 10.93 -5.73 -36.73
CA VAL A 48 11.22 -4.34 -36.45
C VAL A 48 10.89 -4.06 -34.99
N LEU A 49 11.84 -3.47 -34.26
CA LEU A 49 11.71 -3.21 -32.82
C LEU A 49 11.54 -1.72 -32.57
N HIS A 50 10.53 -1.38 -31.78
CA HIS A 50 10.23 -0.04 -31.29
C HIS A 50 10.35 0.00 -29.76
N ALA A 51 10.60 1.18 -29.19
CA ALA A 51 10.66 1.36 -27.74
C ALA A 51 9.77 2.51 -27.27
N ILE A 52 9.22 2.41 -26.05
CA ILE A 52 8.59 3.52 -25.33
C ILE A 52 9.58 4.01 -24.27
N SER A 53 9.86 5.32 -24.28
CA SER A 53 10.86 5.94 -23.41
C SER A 53 10.47 7.35 -23.00
N ALA A 54 11.02 7.82 -21.86
CA ALA A 54 10.88 9.21 -21.44
C ALA A 54 11.66 10.17 -22.36
N ASP A 55 12.76 9.71 -22.96
CA ASP A 55 13.56 10.45 -23.94
C ASP A 55 13.73 9.63 -25.24
N PRO A 56 12.77 9.76 -26.18
CA PRO A 56 12.79 8.99 -27.43
C PRO A 56 13.99 9.30 -28.32
N GLU A 57 14.48 10.54 -28.33
CA GLU A 57 15.62 10.94 -29.16
C GLU A 57 16.89 10.24 -28.66
N PHE A 58 17.16 10.34 -27.35
CA PHE A 58 18.27 9.64 -26.71
C PHE A 58 18.19 8.13 -26.94
N THR A 59 17.01 7.54 -26.72
CA THR A 59 16.80 6.09 -26.87
C THR A 59 17.04 5.64 -28.31
N SER A 60 16.57 6.42 -29.28
CA SER A 60 16.73 6.07 -30.70
C SER A 60 18.20 6.14 -31.14
N LEU A 61 18.90 7.19 -30.72
CA LEU A 61 20.33 7.37 -30.99
C LEU A 61 21.19 6.29 -30.33
N THR A 62 20.88 5.93 -29.09
CA THR A 62 21.68 5.01 -28.28
C THR A 62 21.52 3.56 -28.73
N TYR A 63 20.29 3.12 -29.02
CA TYR A 63 19.99 1.70 -29.26
C TYR A 63 19.67 1.36 -30.72
N GLY A 64 19.59 2.36 -31.59
CA GLY A 64 19.29 2.17 -33.02
C GLY A 64 17.90 1.57 -33.24
N VAL A 65 16.90 2.06 -32.52
CA VAL A 65 15.48 1.66 -32.64
C VAL A 65 14.61 2.91 -32.76
N GLN A 66 13.43 2.80 -33.37
CA GLN A 66 12.48 3.90 -33.32
C GLN A 66 11.84 3.96 -31.93
N ALA A 67 12.00 5.07 -31.22
CA ALA A 67 11.39 5.27 -29.92
C ALA A 67 10.21 6.25 -29.95
N PHE A 68 9.27 6.07 -29.03
CA PHE A 68 8.08 6.88 -28.83
C PHE A 68 8.01 7.38 -27.39
N SER A 69 7.39 8.55 -27.19
CA SER A 69 7.18 9.11 -25.85
C SER A 69 6.23 8.25 -25.01
N ARG A 70 6.37 8.38 -23.68
CA ARG A 70 5.42 7.88 -22.67
C ARG A 70 3.99 8.31 -22.93
N LEU A 71 3.05 7.57 -22.34
CA LEU A 71 1.61 7.83 -22.49
C LEU A 71 1.08 8.97 -21.60
N GLY A 72 1.91 9.53 -20.72
CA GLY A 72 1.57 10.69 -19.89
C GLY A 72 1.00 10.36 -18.52
N PHE A 73 0.94 9.09 -18.11
CA PHE A 73 0.53 8.68 -16.75
C PHE A 73 1.49 9.15 -15.65
N ASP A 74 2.75 9.37 -16.03
CA ASP A 74 3.81 9.98 -15.23
C ASP A 74 3.57 11.47 -14.95
N ASN A 75 2.80 12.16 -15.80
CA ASN A 75 2.44 13.57 -15.61
C ASN A 75 1.18 13.77 -14.74
N CYS A 76 0.47 12.70 -14.38
CA CYS A 76 -0.73 12.78 -13.55
C CYS A 76 -0.38 12.95 -12.08
N ALA A 77 -0.93 13.98 -11.44
CA ALA A 77 -0.65 14.35 -10.06
C ALA A 77 -1.23 13.34 -9.05
N ASN A 78 -2.31 12.65 -9.41
CA ASN A 78 -3.05 11.75 -8.53
C ASN A 78 -3.70 10.59 -9.29
N GLU A 79 -4.31 9.66 -8.55
CA GLU A 79 -4.94 8.47 -9.10
C GLU A 79 -6.18 8.78 -9.96
N ILE A 80 -6.98 9.78 -9.57
CA ILE A 80 -8.17 10.21 -10.33
C ILE A 80 -7.79 10.67 -11.74
N GLU A 81 -6.71 11.43 -11.87
CA GLU A 81 -6.19 11.86 -13.18
C GLU A 81 -5.70 10.69 -14.04
N ARG A 82 -5.05 9.68 -13.42
CA ARG A 82 -4.60 8.48 -14.14
C ARG A 82 -5.77 7.64 -14.60
N GLU A 83 -6.79 7.42 -13.76
CA GLU A 83 -8.00 6.72 -14.17
C GLU A 83 -8.73 7.46 -15.29
N ALA A 84 -8.89 8.78 -15.18
CA ALA A 84 -9.49 9.58 -16.24
C ALA A 84 -8.69 9.53 -17.56
N LEU A 85 -7.36 9.45 -17.49
CA LEU A 85 -6.51 9.25 -18.66
C LEU A 85 -6.66 7.84 -19.26
N LEU A 86 -6.70 6.81 -18.41
CA LEU A 86 -6.94 5.42 -18.81
C LEU A 86 -8.31 5.25 -19.48
N ASP A 87 -9.35 5.90 -18.97
CA ASP A 87 -10.70 5.87 -19.54
C ASP A 87 -10.76 6.56 -20.90
N LYS A 88 -10.06 7.68 -21.07
CA LYS A 88 -9.89 8.33 -22.38
C LYS A 88 -9.21 7.38 -23.38
N MET A 89 -8.28 6.55 -22.90
CA MET A 89 -7.62 5.48 -23.63
C MET A 89 -8.36 4.12 -23.56
N SER A 90 -9.62 4.06 -23.12
CA SER A 90 -10.41 2.80 -23.09
C SER A 90 -11.74 2.92 -23.82
N ASN A 91 -12.21 4.14 -24.11
CA ASN A 91 -13.44 4.39 -24.85
C ASN A 91 -13.28 4.09 -26.35
N ARG A 92 -14.25 3.36 -26.93
CA ARG A 92 -14.31 2.85 -28.32
C ARG A 92 -14.16 3.89 -29.45
N HIS A 93 -13.86 5.16 -29.15
CA HIS A 93 -13.61 6.24 -30.11
C HIS A 93 -12.16 6.74 -29.95
N TRP A 94 -11.23 5.87 -30.34
CA TRP A 94 -9.78 6.02 -30.14
C TRP A 94 -9.11 7.17 -30.90
N ALA A 95 -9.80 7.78 -31.87
CA ALA A 95 -9.16 8.57 -32.92
C ALA A 95 -9.03 10.08 -32.65
N SER A 96 -9.62 10.63 -31.57
CA SER A 96 -9.68 12.09 -31.39
C SER A 96 -9.22 12.64 -30.03
N ARG A 97 -8.95 11.80 -29.02
CA ARG A 97 -8.67 12.25 -27.64
C ARG A 97 -7.45 11.60 -26.95
N ALA A 98 -6.78 10.66 -27.60
CA ALA A 98 -5.58 10.03 -27.04
C ALA A 98 -4.31 10.84 -27.33
N PRO A 99 -3.25 10.75 -26.51
CA PRO A 99 -1.97 11.39 -26.79
C PRO A 99 -1.44 11.01 -28.18
N GLN A 100 -0.83 11.96 -28.88
CA GLN A 100 -0.32 11.77 -30.25
C GLN A 100 0.63 10.56 -30.36
N ALA A 101 1.47 10.35 -29.34
CA ALA A 101 2.38 9.21 -29.24
C ALA A 101 1.63 7.87 -29.30
N PHE A 102 0.46 7.78 -28.65
CA PHE A 102 -0.35 6.57 -28.61
C PHE A 102 -0.96 6.23 -29.97
N GLY A 103 -1.45 7.23 -30.70
CA GLY A 103 -1.94 7.06 -32.08
C GLY A 103 -0.84 6.52 -33.00
N ALA A 104 0.36 7.10 -32.94
CA ALA A 104 1.51 6.63 -33.73
C ALA A 104 1.91 5.18 -33.37
N LEU A 105 1.95 4.84 -32.08
CA LEU A 105 2.22 3.50 -31.59
C LEU A 105 1.24 2.45 -32.15
N THR A 106 -0.06 2.80 -32.22
CA THR A 106 -1.09 1.86 -32.71
C THR A 106 -0.97 1.50 -34.19
N GLN A 107 -0.36 2.36 -35.01
CA GLN A 107 -0.10 2.09 -36.42
C GLN A 107 1.23 1.35 -36.63
N ALA A 108 2.14 1.47 -35.67
CA ALA A 108 3.51 1.01 -35.76
C ALA A 108 3.76 -0.38 -35.14
N SER A 109 2.81 -0.97 -34.43
CA SER A 109 3.04 -2.20 -33.65
C SER A 109 2.06 -3.33 -33.97
N ASP A 110 2.60 -4.55 -34.10
CA ASP A 110 1.84 -5.81 -34.27
C ASP A 110 1.88 -6.69 -32.99
N GLY A 111 2.70 -6.33 -31.99
CA GLY A 111 2.91 -7.08 -30.75
C GLY A 111 3.50 -6.22 -29.64
N LEU A 112 3.18 -6.53 -28.38
CA LEU A 112 3.65 -5.79 -27.20
C LEU A 112 4.60 -6.63 -26.36
N ILE A 113 5.77 -6.07 -26.03
CA ILE A 113 6.70 -6.61 -25.04
C ILE A 113 6.78 -5.66 -23.85
N ILE A 114 6.39 -6.15 -22.68
CA ILE A 114 6.68 -5.49 -21.41
C ILE A 114 8.06 -5.98 -20.98
N SER A 115 9.06 -5.12 -21.14
CA SER A 115 10.43 -5.36 -20.70
C SER A 115 10.47 -5.63 -19.20
N GLY A 116 11.42 -6.46 -18.76
CA GLY A 116 11.63 -6.79 -17.36
C GLY A 116 11.80 -5.55 -16.46
N GLY A 117 11.68 -5.74 -15.15
CA GLY A 117 11.76 -4.65 -14.19
C GLY A 117 11.01 -4.92 -12.91
N GLY A 118 10.89 -3.91 -12.05
CA GLY A 118 10.12 -4.00 -10.81
C GLY A 118 8.99 -2.98 -10.76
N ASN A 119 8.29 -2.86 -11.88
CA ASN A 119 7.35 -1.78 -12.18
C ASN A 119 5.87 -2.21 -12.19
N LEU A 120 5.60 -3.48 -11.86
CA LEU A 120 4.27 -3.97 -11.50
C LEU A 120 4.08 -3.92 -9.98
N CYS A 121 4.16 -2.72 -9.42
CA CYS A 121 4.10 -2.42 -7.99
C CYS A 121 3.34 -1.10 -7.72
N SER A 122 2.57 -1.03 -6.64
CA SER A 122 1.82 0.17 -6.23
C SER A 122 2.67 1.40 -5.99
N THR A 123 3.95 1.22 -5.66
CA THR A 123 4.92 2.31 -5.50
C THR A 123 5.08 3.10 -6.80
N TRP A 124 4.88 2.46 -7.96
CA TRP A 124 5.06 3.04 -9.29
C TRP A 124 3.76 2.93 -10.10
N PRO A 125 2.65 3.58 -9.65
CA PRO A 125 1.33 3.37 -10.23
C PRO A 125 1.31 3.69 -11.72
N ALA A 126 1.95 4.79 -12.14
CA ALA A 126 2.02 5.22 -13.55
C ALA A 126 2.49 4.10 -14.50
N CYS A 127 3.40 3.23 -14.04
CA CYS A 127 3.87 2.10 -14.82
C CYS A 127 2.74 1.09 -15.08
N ILE A 128 1.99 0.72 -14.04
CA ILE A 128 0.85 -0.21 -14.12
C ILE A 128 -0.20 0.32 -15.10
N TYR A 129 -0.58 1.59 -14.98
CA TYR A 129 -1.55 2.22 -15.89
C TYR A 129 -1.09 2.19 -17.35
N GLU A 130 0.16 2.57 -17.60
CA GLU A 130 0.73 2.56 -18.96
C GLU A 130 0.72 1.15 -19.56
N ARG A 131 1.11 0.14 -18.78
CA ARG A 131 1.18 -1.26 -19.21
C ARG A 131 -0.20 -1.84 -19.43
N LEU A 132 -1.17 -1.50 -18.58
CA LEU A 132 -2.57 -1.89 -18.75
C LEU A 132 -3.18 -1.30 -20.03
N ALA A 133 -2.98 0.00 -20.27
CA ALA A 133 -3.49 0.67 -21.47
C ALA A 133 -2.94 0.02 -22.76
N LEU A 134 -1.64 -0.30 -22.76
CA LEU A 134 -1.00 -1.01 -23.87
C LEU A 134 -1.50 -2.45 -24.02
N CYS A 135 -1.70 -3.19 -22.92
CA CYS A 135 -2.23 -4.56 -22.96
C CYS A 135 -3.67 -4.59 -23.49
N ARG A 136 -4.54 -3.70 -23.01
CA ARG A 136 -5.92 -3.58 -23.52
C ARG A 136 -5.95 -3.30 -25.01
N ARG A 137 -5.07 -2.42 -25.49
CA ARG A 137 -4.94 -2.14 -26.92
C ARG A 137 -4.44 -3.35 -27.70
N ALA A 138 -3.43 -4.06 -27.20
CA ALA A 138 -2.91 -5.26 -27.85
C ALA A 138 -4.02 -6.32 -28.00
N VAL A 139 -4.81 -6.55 -26.94
CA VAL A 139 -5.97 -7.46 -26.97
C VAL A 139 -7.01 -7.03 -27.99
N GLU A 140 -7.35 -5.74 -28.06
CA GLU A 140 -8.34 -5.20 -29.00
C GLU A 140 -8.00 -5.50 -30.47
N ILE A 141 -6.71 -5.44 -30.83
CA ILE A 141 -6.24 -5.71 -32.21
C ILE A 141 -5.81 -7.17 -32.43
N GLY A 142 -5.94 -8.03 -31.42
CA GLY A 142 -5.49 -9.42 -31.45
C GLY A 142 -3.97 -9.59 -31.49
N ALA A 143 -3.21 -8.59 -31.02
CA ALA A 143 -1.76 -8.64 -30.92
C ALA A 143 -1.29 -9.41 -29.67
N PRO A 144 -0.24 -10.24 -29.78
CA PRO A 144 0.31 -10.96 -28.63
C PRO A 144 0.99 -10.00 -27.64
N VAL A 145 0.87 -10.34 -26.35
CA VAL A 145 1.55 -9.65 -25.25
C VAL A 145 2.59 -10.59 -24.64
N VAL A 146 3.81 -10.13 -24.50
CA VAL A 146 4.92 -10.85 -23.84
C VAL A 146 5.38 -10.03 -22.66
N VAL A 147 5.35 -10.60 -21.46
CA VAL A 147 5.90 -9.99 -20.25
C VAL A 147 7.22 -10.68 -19.96
N LEU A 148 8.33 -9.95 -20.00
CA LEU A 148 9.67 -10.46 -19.66
C LEU A 148 9.90 -10.39 -18.14
N GLY A 149 11.11 -10.68 -17.64
CA GLY A 149 11.36 -10.93 -16.21
C GLY A 149 10.91 -9.81 -15.27
N GLN A 150 9.75 -9.95 -14.62
CA GLN A 150 9.21 -8.98 -13.66
C GLN A 150 9.48 -9.36 -12.20
N THR A 151 9.71 -8.33 -11.38
CA THR A 151 9.30 -8.31 -9.97
C THR A 151 7.87 -7.80 -9.89
N ILE A 152 7.00 -8.58 -9.25
CA ILE A 152 5.59 -8.22 -9.04
C ILE A 152 5.40 -7.93 -7.56
N GLY A 153 4.85 -6.77 -7.19
CA GLY A 153 4.70 -6.35 -5.79
C GLY A 153 6.03 -5.99 -5.10
N PRO A 154 6.13 -6.09 -3.76
CA PRO A 154 5.18 -6.74 -2.86
C PRO A 154 3.91 -5.94 -2.60
N GLU A 155 3.99 -4.62 -2.72
CA GLU A 155 2.85 -3.72 -2.55
C GLU A 155 1.98 -3.70 -3.81
N LEU A 156 0.76 -4.19 -3.68
CA LEU A 156 -0.32 -3.95 -4.64
C LEU A 156 -1.55 -3.53 -3.82
N ASN A 157 -2.19 -2.41 -4.17
CA ASN A 157 -3.50 -2.07 -3.62
C ASN A 157 -4.56 -2.92 -4.34
N GLU A 158 -5.83 -2.86 -3.91
CA GLU A 158 -6.89 -3.67 -4.53
C GLU A 158 -7.00 -3.41 -6.04
N ARG A 159 -6.98 -2.16 -6.45
CA ARG A 159 -7.10 -1.74 -7.85
C ARG A 159 -5.94 -2.23 -8.72
N HIS A 160 -4.71 -2.03 -8.25
CA HIS A 160 -3.50 -2.49 -8.93
C HIS A 160 -3.42 -4.01 -8.97
N ARG A 161 -3.95 -4.75 -7.98
CA ARG A 161 -4.08 -6.21 -8.07
C ARG A 161 -4.96 -6.62 -9.24
N GLU A 162 -6.11 -5.98 -9.43
CA GLU A 162 -7.00 -6.26 -10.56
C GLU A 162 -6.31 -6.00 -11.90
N TRP A 163 -5.61 -4.87 -12.03
CA TRP A 163 -4.95 -4.48 -13.26
C TRP A 163 -3.72 -5.31 -13.59
N VAL A 164 -2.89 -5.62 -12.59
CA VAL A 164 -1.77 -6.55 -12.79
C VAL A 164 -2.32 -7.93 -13.14
N SER A 165 -3.40 -8.39 -12.50
CA SER A 165 -4.07 -9.64 -12.88
C SER A 165 -4.56 -9.62 -14.34
N GLU A 166 -5.10 -8.50 -14.83
CA GLU A 166 -5.52 -8.33 -16.22
C GLU A 166 -4.31 -8.40 -17.18
N ILE A 167 -3.21 -7.70 -16.86
CA ILE A 167 -1.95 -7.75 -17.63
C ILE A 167 -1.44 -9.21 -17.72
N LEU A 168 -1.40 -9.92 -16.59
CA LEU A 168 -0.89 -11.30 -16.55
C LEU A 168 -1.80 -12.27 -17.33
N ARG A 169 -3.13 -12.15 -17.23
CA ARG A 169 -4.07 -13.02 -17.93
C ARG A 169 -4.06 -12.83 -19.45
N THR A 170 -3.74 -11.63 -19.92
CA THR A 170 -3.68 -11.30 -21.35
C THR A 170 -2.36 -11.70 -22.00
N ALA A 171 -1.30 -11.89 -21.21
CA ALA A 171 0.01 -12.27 -21.71
C ALA A 171 0.05 -13.70 -22.28
N SER A 172 0.75 -13.85 -23.40
CA SER A 172 1.10 -15.14 -24.03
C SER A 172 2.37 -15.76 -23.41
N TRP A 173 3.16 -14.95 -22.70
CA TRP A 173 4.34 -15.34 -21.95
C TRP A 173 4.50 -14.44 -20.72
N ILE A 174 4.75 -15.02 -19.55
CA ILE A 174 4.82 -14.33 -18.26
C ILE A 174 6.17 -14.64 -17.59
N GLY A 175 7.14 -13.76 -17.76
CA GLY A 175 8.45 -13.84 -17.12
C GLY A 175 8.41 -13.29 -15.70
N VAL A 176 8.94 -14.05 -14.74
CA VAL A 176 9.17 -13.61 -13.36
C VAL A 176 10.57 -14.01 -12.93
N ARG A 177 11.22 -13.15 -12.14
CA ARG A 177 12.63 -13.33 -11.78
C ARG A 177 12.89 -13.68 -10.32
N GLU A 178 11.90 -13.52 -9.45
CA GLU A 178 11.97 -13.93 -8.04
C GLU A 178 10.88 -14.94 -7.69
N TYR A 179 11.17 -15.85 -6.75
CA TYR A 179 10.18 -16.87 -6.36
C TYR A 179 8.93 -16.25 -5.69
N PRO A 180 9.05 -15.22 -4.83
CA PRO A 180 7.87 -14.49 -4.35
C PRO A 180 7.05 -13.86 -5.48
N SER A 181 7.69 -13.31 -6.52
CA SER A 181 7.01 -12.79 -7.71
C SER A 181 6.27 -13.89 -8.48
N TYR A 182 6.85 -15.09 -8.58
CA TYR A 182 6.21 -16.26 -9.17
C TYR A 182 4.96 -16.68 -8.39
N GLN A 183 5.04 -16.78 -7.06
CA GLN A 183 3.86 -17.11 -6.23
C GLN A 183 2.77 -16.03 -6.33
N ARG A 184 3.17 -14.76 -6.38
CA ARG A 184 2.23 -13.64 -6.50
C ARG A 184 1.55 -13.61 -7.88
N ALA A 185 2.27 -13.90 -8.96
CA ALA A 185 1.67 -14.05 -10.29
C ALA A 185 0.60 -15.14 -10.31
N LEU A 186 0.87 -16.32 -9.71
CA LEU A 186 -0.13 -17.38 -9.56
C LEU A 186 -1.35 -16.93 -8.77
N ALA A 187 -1.15 -16.25 -7.64
CA ALA A 187 -2.23 -15.71 -6.82
C ALA A 187 -3.08 -14.67 -7.55
N LEU A 188 -2.49 -13.96 -8.52
CA LEU A 188 -3.17 -13.00 -9.40
C LEU A 188 -3.81 -13.66 -10.62
N GLY A 189 -3.79 -14.99 -10.74
CA GLY A 189 -4.44 -15.74 -11.81
C GLY A 189 -3.64 -15.87 -13.10
N ALA A 190 -2.31 -15.76 -13.05
CA ALA A 190 -1.45 -16.12 -14.18
C ALA A 190 -1.60 -17.61 -14.53
N ASP A 191 -1.71 -17.95 -15.82
CA ASP A 191 -1.73 -19.35 -16.28
C ASP A 191 -0.33 -19.96 -16.09
N PRO A 192 -0.16 -21.02 -15.26
CA PRO A 192 1.14 -21.65 -15.04
C PRO A 192 1.80 -22.13 -16.34
N ARG A 193 1.01 -22.50 -17.35
CA ARG A 193 1.52 -22.95 -18.67
C ARG A 193 2.03 -21.79 -19.52
N ARG A 194 1.98 -20.55 -19.03
CA ARG A 194 2.57 -19.37 -19.68
C ARG A 194 3.66 -18.74 -18.81
N MET A 195 3.91 -19.28 -17.63
CA MET A 195 4.85 -18.71 -16.67
C MET A 195 6.27 -19.24 -16.88
N SER A 196 7.20 -18.31 -17.04
CA SER A 196 8.63 -18.55 -17.15
C SER A 196 9.31 -18.00 -15.90
N PHE A 197 9.85 -18.88 -15.06
CA PHE A 197 10.80 -18.46 -14.06
C PHE A 197 12.17 -18.31 -14.70
N GLN A 198 12.67 -17.07 -14.79
CA GLN A 198 13.87 -16.73 -15.55
C GLN A 198 14.83 -15.86 -14.75
N ILE A 199 16.10 -15.85 -15.15
CA ILE A 199 17.03 -14.86 -14.64
C ILE A 199 16.69 -13.48 -15.21
N ASP A 200 17.20 -12.43 -14.56
CA ASP A 200 17.06 -11.07 -15.06
C ASP A 200 17.68 -10.91 -16.46
N ASP A 201 16.99 -10.19 -17.35
CA ASP A 201 17.42 -10.04 -18.74
C ASP A 201 18.80 -9.34 -18.84
N ALA A 202 19.11 -8.41 -17.94
CA ALA A 202 20.39 -7.69 -17.92
C ALA A 202 21.60 -8.59 -17.60
N HIS A 203 21.37 -9.81 -17.09
CA HIS A 203 22.43 -10.80 -16.87
C HIS A 203 23.25 -11.07 -18.13
N ALA A 204 22.62 -11.00 -19.32
CA ALA A 204 23.28 -11.20 -20.60
C ALA A 204 24.36 -10.14 -20.91
N LEU A 205 24.27 -8.93 -20.34
CA LEU A 205 25.23 -7.85 -20.54
C LEU A 205 26.44 -7.91 -19.61
N GLY A 206 26.33 -8.62 -18.48
CA GLY A 206 27.45 -8.85 -17.56
C GLY A 206 28.57 -9.70 -18.16
N ARG A 207 28.33 -10.32 -19.32
CA ARG A 207 29.33 -11.02 -20.12
C ARG A 207 30.11 -9.98 -20.91
N ALA A 208 31.45 -10.03 -20.83
CA ALA A 208 32.30 -9.17 -21.63
C ALA A 208 31.89 -9.24 -23.12
N ASP A 209 31.37 -8.14 -23.66
CA ASP A 209 31.06 -8.01 -25.07
C ASP A 209 32.38 -7.92 -25.85
N PRO A 210 32.69 -8.86 -26.77
CA PRO A 210 33.88 -8.76 -27.62
C PRO A 210 33.86 -7.56 -28.57
N GLY A 211 32.73 -6.84 -28.69
CA GLY A 211 32.54 -5.71 -29.60
C GLY A 211 33.04 -4.33 -29.11
N MET A 212 33.52 -4.19 -27.87
CA MET A 212 34.12 -2.92 -27.43
C MET A 212 35.49 -2.74 -28.11
N PRO A 213 35.78 -1.59 -28.74
CA PRO A 213 37.05 -1.41 -29.42
C PRO A 213 38.21 -1.61 -28.45
N ALA A 214 39.26 -2.30 -28.90
CA ALA A 214 40.49 -2.56 -28.15
C ALA A 214 41.17 -1.28 -27.60
N THR A 215 40.68 -0.11 -28.02
CA THR A 215 41.13 1.23 -27.66
C THR A 215 40.37 1.87 -26.49
N TRP A 216 39.49 1.16 -25.77
CA TRP A 216 38.88 1.73 -24.56
C TRP A 216 39.94 1.93 -23.48
N GLN A 217 40.29 3.19 -23.23
CA GLN A 217 41.22 3.59 -22.20
C GLN A 217 40.45 3.88 -20.93
N TRP A 218 40.89 3.28 -19.82
CA TRP A 218 40.38 3.55 -18.49
C TRP A 218 40.74 4.98 -18.08
N PRO A 219 39.79 5.93 -17.99
CA PRO A 219 40.10 7.34 -17.78
C PRO A 219 40.14 7.72 -16.29
N TYR A 220 39.91 6.79 -15.37
CA TYR A 220 39.76 7.06 -13.95
C TYR A 220 41.07 6.85 -13.17
N PRO A 221 41.29 7.58 -12.06
CA PRO A 221 42.59 7.70 -11.40
C PRO A 221 43.03 6.47 -10.60
N PHE A 222 42.38 5.31 -10.74
CA PHE A 222 42.77 4.06 -10.09
C PHE A 222 42.95 2.94 -11.12
N SER A 223 43.81 1.97 -10.86
CA SER A 223 43.98 0.83 -11.77
C SER A 223 42.86 -0.19 -11.58
N ILE A 224 42.16 -0.56 -12.65
CA ILE A 224 41.20 -1.68 -12.64
C ILE A 224 41.89 -3.04 -12.46
N GLU A 225 43.21 -3.10 -12.65
CA GLU A 225 44.02 -4.32 -12.48
C GLU A 225 44.41 -4.54 -11.01
N ALA A 226 44.45 -3.48 -10.19
CA ALA A 226 44.61 -3.63 -8.75
C ALA A 226 43.34 -4.23 -8.13
N PRO A 227 43.41 -5.02 -7.05
CA PRO A 227 42.21 -5.61 -6.45
C PRO A 227 41.32 -4.53 -5.82
N TRP A 228 40.02 -4.56 -6.14
CA TRP A 228 39.05 -3.59 -5.63
C TRP A 228 37.68 -4.21 -5.35
N ILE A 229 36.89 -3.53 -4.51
CA ILE A 229 35.54 -3.89 -4.11
C ILE A 229 34.57 -2.84 -4.66
N GLY A 230 33.56 -3.31 -5.39
CA GLY A 230 32.47 -2.48 -5.88
C GLY A 230 31.44 -2.20 -4.80
N VAL A 231 31.06 -0.93 -4.67
CA VAL A 231 30.08 -0.45 -3.69
C VAL A 231 28.99 0.32 -4.43
N THR A 232 27.73 0.00 -4.17
CA THR A 232 26.61 0.78 -4.73
C THR A 232 25.48 0.85 -3.73
N PHE A 233 25.14 2.05 -3.27
CA PHE A 233 23.99 2.25 -2.39
C PHE A 233 23.08 3.34 -2.94
N HIS A 234 21.78 3.04 -3.03
CA HIS A 234 20.79 4.11 -3.20
C HIS A 234 20.78 5.01 -1.95
N PRO A 235 20.35 6.28 -2.05
CA PRO A 235 20.19 7.15 -0.89
C PRO A 235 19.25 6.50 0.14
N LEU A 236 19.83 5.99 1.24
CA LEU A 236 19.09 5.28 2.29
C LEU A 236 18.40 6.27 3.26
N CYS A 237 18.95 7.47 3.33
CA CYS A 237 18.55 8.61 4.14
C CYS A 237 19.09 9.88 3.46
N ASP A 238 18.90 11.06 4.06
CA ASP A 238 19.47 12.31 3.54
C ASP A 238 21.01 12.23 3.53
N PRO A 239 21.67 12.22 2.36
CA PRO A 239 23.13 12.11 2.26
C PRO A 239 23.86 13.35 2.81
N THR A 240 23.15 14.48 2.93
CA THR A 240 23.71 15.74 3.43
C THR A 240 23.59 15.89 4.95
N GLY A 241 22.74 15.08 5.59
CA GLY A 241 22.51 15.12 7.04
C GLY A 241 23.53 14.33 7.85
N ASP A 242 23.52 14.54 9.17
CA ASP A 242 24.32 13.78 10.15
C ASP A 242 23.64 12.45 10.52
N GLU A 243 23.37 11.64 9.50
CA GLU A 243 22.65 10.38 9.65
C GLU A 243 23.57 9.23 10.14
N PRO A 244 23.26 8.57 11.28
CA PRO A 244 24.09 7.49 11.83
C PRO A 244 24.29 6.30 10.88
N MET A 245 23.36 6.09 9.96
CA MET A 245 23.42 5.03 8.96
C MET A 245 24.62 5.18 8.02
N ILE A 246 24.86 6.38 7.51
CA ILE A 246 25.93 6.64 6.53
C ILE A 246 27.29 6.50 7.22
N GLU A 247 27.42 7.01 8.45
CA GLU A 247 28.64 6.90 9.24
C GLU A 247 28.98 5.44 9.55
N ARG A 248 28.00 4.65 10.01
CA ARG A 248 28.22 3.22 10.28
C ARG A 248 28.52 2.41 9.03
N LEU A 249 27.89 2.75 7.90
CA LEU A 249 28.17 2.10 6.63
C LEU A 249 29.61 2.43 6.15
N ALA A 250 30.00 3.70 6.20
CA ALA A 250 31.35 4.15 5.83
C ALA A 250 32.43 3.45 6.68
N HIS A 251 32.29 3.47 8.01
CA HIS A 251 33.26 2.83 8.91
C HIS A 251 33.39 1.32 8.66
N GLN A 252 32.29 0.61 8.42
CA GLN A 252 32.34 -0.85 8.18
C GLN A 252 32.94 -1.20 6.82
N LEU A 253 32.66 -0.41 5.78
CA LEU A 253 33.27 -0.59 4.46
C LEU A 253 34.76 -0.25 4.48
N GLU A 254 35.16 0.83 5.17
CA GLU A 254 36.55 1.22 5.35
C GLU A 254 37.36 0.15 6.08
N ALA A 255 36.85 -0.35 7.21
CA ALA A 255 37.51 -1.41 7.95
C ALA A 255 37.58 -2.73 7.14
N PHE A 256 36.60 -3.01 6.28
CA PHE A 256 36.68 -4.14 5.35
C PHE A 256 37.74 -3.94 4.27
N ALA A 257 37.87 -2.73 3.70
CA ALA A 257 38.91 -2.40 2.74
C ALA A 257 40.31 -2.50 3.35
N LEU A 258 40.50 -1.99 4.57
CA LEU A 258 41.77 -2.12 5.31
C LEU A 258 42.14 -3.58 5.56
N HIS A 259 41.16 -4.42 5.93
CA HIS A 259 41.39 -5.85 6.16
C HIS A 259 41.81 -6.59 4.88
N THR A 260 41.18 -6.25 3.75
CA THR A 260 41.40 -6.96 2.48
C THR A 260 42.54 -6.39 1.64
N GLY A 261 42.98 -5.17 1.91
CA GLY A 261 43.92 -4.42 1.09
C GLY A 261 43.35 -3.99 -0.27
N CYS A 262 42.03 -4.11 -0.47
CA CYS A 262 41.37 -3.75 -1.72
C CYS A 262 40.99 -2.27 -1.73
N HIS A 263 41.06 -1.65 -2.92
CA HIS A 263 40.49 -0.32 -3.11
C HIS A 263 38.96 -0.37 -3.06
N LEU A 264 38.32 0.71 -2.62
CA LEU A 264 36.87 0.86 -2.71
C LEU A 264 36.49 1.70 -3.92
N VAL A 265 35.53 1.21 -4.71
CA VAL A 265 35.01 1.91 -5.88
C VAL A 265 33.50 2.02 -5.75
N PHE A 266 32.98 3.24 -5.67
CA PHE A 266 31.55 3.48 -5.68
C PHE A 266 31.06 3.58 -7.13
N ILE A 267 30.14 2.68 -7.52
CA ILE A 267 29.60 2.58 -8.87
C ILE A 267 28.13 3.03 -8.86
N PRO A 268 27.81 4.29 -9.15
CA PRO A 268 26.44 4.75 -9.17
C PRO A 268 25.68 4.16 -10.36
N HIS A 269 24.42 3.77 -10.14
CA HIS A 269 23.54 3.19 -11.15
C HIS A 269 22.37 4.12 -11.50
N ALA A 270 22.07 5.12 -10.69
CA ALA A 270 20.99 6.05 -10.93
C ALA A 270 21.39 7.49 -10.65
N ARG A 271 21.03 8.39 -11.58
CA ARG A 271 21.11 9.84 -11.36
C ARG A 271 19.95 10.31 -10.49
N ALA A 272 20.14 11.46 -9.84
CA ALA A 272 19.02 12.18 -9.23
C ALA A 272 17.98 12.48 -10.32
N ALA A 273 16.71 12.31 -10.00
CA ALA A 273 15.61 12.64 -10.90
C ALA A 273 14.60 13.50 -10.13
N PRO A 274 14.90 14.80 -9.92
CA PRO A 274 14.05 15.68 -9.10
C PRO A 274 12.62 15.78 -9.65
N GLN A 275 12.47 15.69 -10.97
CA GLN A 275 11.16 15.69 -11.64
C GLN A 275 10.33 14.44 -11.32
N ALA A 276 10.96 13.34 -10.92
CA ALA A 276 10.33 12.11 -10.45
C ALA A 276 10.31 12.01 -8.91
N GLY A 277 10.59 13.11 -8.19
CA GLY A 277 10.62 13.16 -6.72
C GLY A 277 11.90 12.63 -6.08
N ALA A 278 12.88 12.17 -6.86
CA ALA A 278 14.19 11.73 -6.35
C ALA A 278 15.15 12.92 -6.26
N HIS A 279 15.22 13.54 -5.08
CA HIS A 279 16.09 14.69 -4.83
C HIS A 279 17.58 14.35 -4.86
N TRP A 280 17.95 13.10 -4.55
CA TRP A 280 19.33 12.62 -4.47
C TRP A 280 19.55 11.44 -5.42
N GLY A 281 20.74 11.40 -6.01
CA GLY A 281 21.24 10.29 -6.83
C GLY A 281 22.20 9.41 -6.06
N ASP A 282 22.67 8.35 -6.72
CA ASP A 282 23.68 7.46 -6.13
C ASP A 282 25.01 8.18 -5.91
N GLU A 283 25.36 9.12 -6.80
CA GLU A 283 26.58 9.92 -6.69
C GLU A 283 26.61 10.69 -5.36
N ASP A 284 25.48 11.26 -4.93
CA ASP A 284 25.37 11.97 -3.65
C ASP A 284 25.66 11.05 -2.45
N MET A 285 25.11 9.82 -2.49
CA MET A 285 25.39 8.81 -1.47
C MET A 285 26.87 8.39 -1.48
N GLY A 286 27.46 8.22 -2.67
CA GLY A 286 28.88 7.92 -2.83
C GLY A 286 29.77 9.01 -2.26
N GLN A 287 29.46 10.29 -2.52
CA GLN A 287 30.18 11.42 -1.95
C GLN A 287 30.02 11.51 -0.43
N ALA A 288 28.81 11.27 0.09
CA ALA A 288 28.53 11.26 1.52
C ALA A 288 29.30 10.16 2.27
N LEU A 289 29.47 8.99 1.65
CA LEU A 289 30.31 7.92 2.18
C LEU A 289 31.79 8.30 2.13
N ALA A 290 32.26 8.81 0.99
CA ALA A 290 33.66 9.20 0.81
C ALA A 290 34.09 10.27 1.82
N ALA A 291 33.23 11.25 2.11
CA ALA A 291 33.49 12.31 3.08
C ALA A 291 33.64 11.82 4.54
N ARG A 292 33.14 10.61 4.85
CA ARG A 292 33.18 10.01 6.20
C ARG A 292 34.32 8.99 6.38
N MET A 293 34.96 8.58 5.30
CA MET A 293 36.14 7.72 5.33
C MET A 293 37.40 8.55 5.60
N ARG A 294 38.34 8.01 6.37
CA ARG A 294 39.54 8.72 6.84
C ARG A 294 40.84 8.02 6.45
N GLU A 295 40.83 6.70 6.40
CA GLU A 295 41.98 5.85 6.15
C GLU A 295 41.99 5.28 4.73
N VAL A 296 40.81 5.12 4.12
CA VAL A 296 40.66 4.56 2.77
C VAL A 296 40.00 5.57 1.84
N VAL A 297 40.50 5.65 0.60
CA VAL A 297 39.88 6.45 -0.46
C VAL A 297 38.77 5.65 -1.12
N LEU A 298 37.54 6.16 -1.08
CA LEU A 298 36.43 5.68 -1.89
C LEU A 298 36.44 6.41 -3.25
N HIS A 299 36.73 5.69 -4.32
CA HIS A 299 36.69 6.24 -5.68
C HIS A 299 35.25 6.29 -6.19
N VAL A 300 34.64 7.47 -6.19
CA VAL A 300 33.27 7.66 -6.71
C VAL A 300 33.32 7.87 -8.22
N LEU A 301 32.79 6.91 -8.97
CA LEU A 301 32.62 7.03 -10.43
C LEU A 301 31.40 7.90 -10.76
N PRO A 302 31.33 8.48 -11.98
CA PRO A 302 30.07 9.03 -12.47
C PRO A 302 29.10 7.94 -12.90
N VAL A 303 27.82 8.27 -13.10
CA VAL A 303 26.87 7.32 -13.73
C VAL A 303 27.30 7.04 -15.18
N LEU A 304 27.77 5.82 -15.41
CA LEU A 304 28.26 5.30 -16.68
C LEU A 304 27.17 4.55 -17.46
N PRO A 305 27.34 4.37 -18.79
CA PRO A 305 26.50 3.49 -19.57
C PRO A 305 26.49 2.05 -19.02
N ALA A 306 25.35 1.39 -19.10
CA ALA A 306 25.14 0.09 -18.47
C ALA A 306 26.16 -0.99 -18.89
N ALA A 307 26.48 -1.08 -20.19
CA ALA A 307 27.51 -2.00 -20.69
C ALA A 307 28.92 -1.70 -20.12
N GLN A 308 29.24 -0.44 -19.85
CA GLN A 308 30.51 -0.08 -19.21
C GLN A 308 30.51 -0.49 -17.74
N ILE A 309 29.41 -0.24 -17.02
CA ILE A 309 29.26 -0.68 -15.63
C ILE A 309 29.43 -2.19 -15.53
N ALA A 310 28.70 -2.95 -16.35
CA ALA A 310 28.77 -4.41 -16.39
C ALA A 310 30.21 -4.92 -16.60
N ARG A 311 30.94 -4.32 -17.55
CA ARG A 311 32.34 -4.65 -17.82
C ARG A 311 33.25 -4.34 -16.64
N ILE A 312 33.10 -3.18 -16.02
CA ILE A 312 33.92 -2.77 -14.87
C ILE A 312 33.64 -3.72 -13.71
N THR A 313 32.37 -3.98 -13.41
CA THR A 313 31.97 -4.92 -12.35
C THR A 313 32.63 -6.30 -12.50
N ALA A 314 32.87 -6.78 -13.73
CA ALA A 314 33.54 -8.06 -13.97
C ALA A 314 35.00 -8.13 -13.46
N HIS A 315 35.65 -6.99 -13.25
CA HIS A 315 37.01 -6.91 -12.69
C HIS A 315 37.04 -6.78 -11.16
N ALA A 316 35.87 -6.65 -10.51
CA ALA A 316 35.80 -6.54 -9.07
C ALA A 316 36.16 -7.86 -8.37
N GLN A 317 36.80 -7.75 -7.21
CA GLN A 317 37.00 -8.90 -6.31
C GLN A 317 35.71 -9.27 -5.59
N TRP A 318 34.87 -8.27 -5.30
CA TRP A 318 33.61 -8.40 -4.59
C TRP A 318 32.68 -7.22 -4.90
N VAL A 319 31.36 -7.41 -4.76
CA VAL A 319 30.37 -6.33 -4.84
C VAL A 319 29.50 -6.28 -3.58
N VAL A 320 29.26 -5.09 -3.03
CA VAL A 320 28.31 -4.86 -1.93
C VAL A 320 27.30 -3.82 -2.39
N SER A 321 26.02 -4.15 -2.33
CA SER A 321 25.02 -3.21 -2.83
C SER A 321 23.63 -3.30 -2.21
N SER A 322 22.95 -2.14 -2.12
CA SER A 322 21.51 -2.05 -1.90
C SER A 322 20.68 -1.91 -3.18
N ARG A 323 21.31 -1.88 -4.36
CA ARG A 323 20.65 -1.88 -5.66
C ARG A 323 20.73 -3.26 -6.30
N TYR A 324 19.73 -3.57 -7.12
CA TYR A 324 19.56 -4.88 -7.74
C TYR A 324 20.60 -5.20 -8.83
N HIS A 325 20.79 -4.29 -9.79
CA HIS A 325 21.64 -4.55 -10.96
C HIS A 325 23.15 -4.69 -10.68
N PRO A 326 23.75 -4.06 -9.66
CA PRO A 326 25.10 -4.40 -9.22
C PRO A 326 25.29 -5.89 -8.94
N LEU A 327 24.31 -6.55 -8.30
CA LEU A 327 24.34 -7.99 -8.06
C LEU A 327 24.16 -8.76 -9.36
N VAL A 328 23.23 -8.34 -10.24
CA VAL A 328 23.00 -9.00 -11.54
C VAL A 328 24.29 -9.03 -12.38
N PHE A 329 24.99 -7.90 -12.49
CA PHE A 329 26.25 -7.81 -13.22
C PHE A 329 27.38 -8.59 -12.55
N ALA A 330 27.46 -8.55 -11.21
CA ALA A 330 28.45 -9.33 -10.48
C ALA A 330 28.28 -10.83 -10.71
N LEU A 331 27.06 -11.35 -10.54
CA LEU A 331 26.74 -12.77 -10.71
C LEU A 331 26.94 -13.23 -12.16
N ALA A 332 26.70 -12.37 -13.15
CA ALA A 332 26.99 -12.65 -14.56
C ALA A 332 28.48 -12.80 -14.87
N ALA A 333 29.34 -12.14 -14.08
CA ALA A 333 30.78 -12.16 -14.23
C ALA A 333 31.49 -13.05 -13.19
N ASP A 334 30.76 -13.96 -12.54
CA ASP A 334 31.27 -14.84 -11.49
C ASP A 334 31.85 -14.09 -10.27
N VAL A 335 31.49 -12.82 -10.09
CA VAL A 335 31.93 -11.99 -8.96
C VAL A 335 31.01 -12.22 -7.77
N PRO A 336 31.55 -12.67 -6.62
CA PRO A 336 30.75 -12.78 -5.41
C PRO A 336 30.23 -11.42 -4.93
N CYS A 337 29.03 -11.43 -4.38
CA CYS A 337 28.38 -10.20 -3.96
C CYS A 337 27.53 -10.36 -2.69
N LEU A 338 27.27 -9.24 -2.01
CA LEU A 338 26.43 -9.16 -0.83
C LEU A 338 25.33 -8.11 -1.03
N GLY A 339 24.08 -8.53 -0.86
CA GLY A 339 22.92 -7.63 -0.90
C GLY A 339 22.63 -7.00 0.47
N VAL A 340 22.30 -5.71 0.48
CA VAL A 340 21.80 -5.00 1.67
C VAL A 340 20.42 -4.45 1.38
N TRP A 341 19.37 -5.07 1.94
CA TRP A 341 17.99 -4.66 1.71
C TRP A 341 17.48 -3.74 2.82
N VAL A 342 16.50 -2.88 2.48
CA VAL A 342 15.93 -1.88 3.41
C VAL A 342 14.44 -2.05 3.66
N ASP A 343 13.79 -2.84 2.82
CA ASP A 343 12.36 -3.13 2.82
C ASP A 343 12.10 -4.47 2.11
N GLU A 344 10.84 -4.94 2.14
CA GLU A 344 10.43 -6.20 1.51
C GLU A 344 10.65 -6.19 -0.02
N TYR A 345 10.51 -5.03 -0.66
CA TYR A 345 10.70 -4.87 -2.11
C TYR A 345 12.15 -5.13 -2.52
N THR A 346 13.09 -4.46 -1.86
CA THR A 346 14.53 -4.64 -2.06
C THR A 346 14.99 -6.00 -1.55
N GLN A 347 14.39 -6.55 -0.49
CA GLN A 347 14.67 -7.91 -0.02
C GLN A 347 14.33 -8.94 -1.11
N THR A 348 13.10 -8.88 -1.63
CA THR A 348 12.61 -9.78 -2.69
C THR A 348 13.59 -9.75 -3.87
N LYS A 349 13.96 -8.56 -4.32
CA LYS A 349 14.88 -8.35 -5.44
C LYS A 349 16.27 -8.91 -5.13
N LEU A 350 16.95 -8.43 -4.08
CA LEU A 350 18.34 -8.81 -3.83
C LEU A 350 18.50 -10.30 -3.51
N GLN A 351 17.63 -10.87 -2.66
CA GLN A 351 17.65 -12.31 -2.39
C GLN A 351 17.25 -13.11 -3.63
N GLY A 352 16.29 -12.61 -4.42
CA GLY A 352 15.86 -13.23 -5.67
C GLY A 352 16.96 -13.29 -6.73
N ALA A 353 17.79 -12.26 -6.88
CA ALA A 353 18.97 -12.31 -7.76
C ALA A 353 19.95 -13.41 -7.31
N LEU A 354 20.25 -13.44 -6.01
CA LEU A 354 21.20 -14.38 -5.42
C LEU A 354 20.69 -15.83 -5.44
N GLN A 355 19.38 -16.05 -5.38
CA GLN A 355 18.78 -17.39 -5.39
C GLN A 355 19.09 -18.15 -6.70
N HIS A 356 19.27 -17.43 -7.82
CA HIS A 356 19.62 -18.04 -9.11
C HIS A 356 21.02 -18.67 -9.10
N MET A 357 21.83 -18.32 -8.12
CA MET A 357 23.18 -18.87 -7.91
C MET A 357 23.29 -19.65 -6.60
N ASP A 358 22.17 -20.11 -6.03
CA ASP A 358 22.10 -20.82 -4.72
C ASP A 358 22.74 -20.00 -3.56
N CYS A 359 22.74 -18.67 -3.67
CA CYS A 359 23.39 -17.73 -2.73
C CYS A 359 22.40 -16.81 -2.00
N ALA A 360 21.10 -17.14 -1.93
CA ALA A 360 20.07 -16.26 -1.34
C ALA A 360 20.37 -15.75 0.09
N GLY A 361 21.17 -16.52 0.87
CA GLY A 361 21.63 -16.14 2.21
C GLY A 361 22.75 -15.08 2.24
N ASP A 362 23.31 -14.70 1.09
CA ASP A 362 24.34 -13.65 0.96
C ASP A 362 23.68 -12.27 0.86
N ALA A 363 22.71 -12.02 1.74
CA ALA A 363 22.04 -10.75 1.93
C ALA A 363 21.78 -10.47 3.41
N LEU A 364 21.68 -9.20 3.80
CA LEU A 364 21.32 -8.75 5.15
C LEU A 364 20.43 -7.50 5.13
N ASP A 365 19.74 -7.25 6.24
CA ASP A 365 18.92 -6.05 6.45
C ASP A 365 19.78 -4.82 6.75
N ALA A 366 19.33 -3.62 6.38
CA ALA A 366 20.02 -2.38 6.71
C ALA A 366 20.11 -2.12 8.22
N GLY A 367 19.21 -2.68 9.04
CA GLY A 367 19.35 -2.66 10.49
C GLY A 367 20.61 -3.40 10.95
N ALA A 368 21.03 -4.48 10.32
CA ALA A 368 22.29 -5.15 10.61
C ALA A 368 23.51 -4.24 10.34
N VAL A 369 23.44 -3.35 9.35
CA VAL A 369 24.46 -2.31 9.14
C VAL A 369 24.49 -1.35 10.33
N LEU A 370 23.33 -0.87 10.80
CA LEU A 370 23.24 0.00 11.97
C LEU A 370 23.79 -0.64 13.25
N HIS A 371 23.68 -1.96 13.38
CA HIS A 371 24.20 -2.70 14.53
C HIS A 371 25.65 -3.17 14.35
N GLY A 372 26.37 -2.70 13.31
CA GLY A 372 27.78 -3.05 13.11
C GLY A 372 28.03 -4.49 12.62
N ARG A 373 27.02 -5.16 12.05
CA ARG A 373 27.11 -6.56 11.61
C ARG A 373 27.51 -6.74 10.14
N LEU A 374 27.56 -5.67 9.34
CA LEU A 374 27.94 -5.74 7.93
C LEU A 374 29.38 -6.22 7.78
N ILE A 375 30.31 -5.65 8.54
CA ILE A 375 31.73 -6.03 8.45
C ILE A 375 31.97 -7.50 8.81
N THR A 376 31.33 -7.99 9.86
CA THR A 376 31.44 -9.41 10.28
C THR A 376 30.98 -10.33 9.16
N ARG A 377 29.86 -9.98 8.50
CA ARG A 377 29.34 -10.77 7.38
C ARG A 377 30.25 -10.69 6.16
N LEU A 378 30.80 -9.51 5.85
CA LEU A 378 31.75 -9.32 4.76
C LEU A 378 33.04 -10.13 4.97
N MET A 379 33.63 -10.09 6.16
CA MET A 379 34.82 -10.88 6.51
C MET A 379 34.57 -12.38 6.36
N GLN A 380 33.44 -12.87 6.89
CA GLN A 380 33.07 -14.29 6.78
C GLN A 380 32.95 -14.73 5.31
N LEU A 381 32.32 -13.91 4.48
CA LEU A 381 32.12 -14.23 3.07
C LEU A 381 33.42 -14.08 2.26
N TRP A 382 34.28 -13.13 2.62
CA TRP A 382 35.58 -12.89 1.98
C TRP A 382 36.55 -14.06 2.16
N GLU A 383 36.56 -14.68 3.33
CA GLU A 383 37.34 -15.90 3.58
C GLU A 383 36.92 -17.05 2.65
N GLN A 384 35.65 -17.07 2.24
CA GLN A 384 35.08 -18.07 1.35
C GLN A 384 35.04 -17.62 -0.12
N ARG A 385 35.67 -16.49 -0.48
CA ARG A 385 35.45 -15.84 -1.79
C ARG A 385 35.78 -16.70 -2.99
N ASP A 386 36.87 -17.46 -2.95
CA ASP A 386 37.29 -18.30 -4.07
C ASP A 386 36.34 -19.48 -4.26
N ALA A 387 35.86 -20.06 -3.15
CA ALA A 387 34.85 -21.10 -3.17
C ALA A 387 33.49 -20.55 -3.68
N ARG A 388 33.11 -19.33 -3.28
CA ARG A 388 31.91 -18.64 -3.76
C ARG A 388 31.99 -18.34 -5.25
N ARG A 389 33.12 -17.82 -5.72
CA ARG A 389 33.39 -17.57 -7.15
C ARG A 389 33.27 -18.84 -7.98
N ALA A 390 33.89 -19.93 -7.54
CA ALA A 390 33.77 -21.23 -8.20
C ALA A 390 32.34 -21.76 -8.21
N HIS A 391 31.60 -21.59 -7.11
CA HIS A 391 30.20 -21.98 -7.01
C HIS A 391 29.31 -21.18 -7.98
N ILE A 392 29.45 -19.85 -8.02
CA ILE A 392 28.71 -18.99 -8.94
C ILE A 392 29.00 -19.38 -10.39
N ALA A 393 30.27 -19.59 -10.75
CA ALA A 393 30.66 -20.03 -12.09
C ALA A 393 30.02 -21.37 -12.48
N MET A 394 29.97 -22.33 -11.56
CA MET A 394 29.29 -23.61 -11.78
C MET A 394 27.78 -23.41 -11.98
N GLN A 395 27.13 -22.62 -11.11
CA GLN A 395 25.69 -22.35 -11.20
C GLN A 395 25.34 -21.58 -12.47
N ARG A 396 26.19 -20.64 -12.92
CA ARG A 396 25.99 -19.88 -14.16
C ARG A 396 25.90 -20.77 -15.39
N LEU A 397 26.73 -21.81 -15.51
CA LEU A 397 26.64 -22.75 -16.64
C LEU A 397 25.27 -23.46 -16.71
N SER A 398 24.68 -23.77 -15.56
CA SER A 398 23.32 -24.33 -15.48
C SER A 398 22.27 -23.28 -15.89
N VAL A 399 22.39 -22.05 -15.39
CA VAL A 399 21.51 -20.93 -15.78
C VAL A 399 21.58 -20.70 -17.29
N GLU A 400 22.77 -20.67 -17.88
CA GLU A 400 22.96 -20.44 -19.31
C GLU A 400 22.31 -21.54 -20.17
N SER A 401 22.33 -22.78 -19.68
CA SER A 401 21.68 -23.90 -20.35
C SER A 401 20.14 -23.78 -20.28
N ASP A 402 19.60 -23.45 -19.10
CA ASP A 402 18.17 -23.21 -18.91
C ASP A 402 17.70 -22.01 -19.76
N GLU A 403 18.52 -20.97 -19.82
CA GLU A 403 18.28 -19.74 -20.57
C GLU A 403 18.25 -19.98 -22.09
N ALA A 404 19.14 -20.82 -22.62
CA ALA A 404 19.12 -21.20 -24.04
C ALA A 404 17.80 -21.89 -24.44
N LEU A 405 17.29 -22.79 -23.59
CA LEU A 405 16.00 -23.46 -23.80
C LEU A 405 14.84 -22.45 -23.73
N ARG A 406 14.89 -21.54 -22.75
CA ARG A 406 13.91 -20.45 -22.61
C ARG A 406 13.87 -19.57 -23.84
N GLN A 407 15.03 -19.13 -24.35
CA GLN A 407 15.13 -18.29 -25.55
C GLN A 407 14.57 -18.97 -26.79
N GLN A 408 14.79 -20.29 -26.94
CA GLN A 408 14.18 -21.06 -28.03
C GLN A 408 12.66 -21.08 -27.93
N ALA A 409 12.10 -21.29 -26.73
CA ALA A 409 10.65 -21.28 -26.51
C ALA A 409 10.05 -19.89 -26.73
N LEU A 410 10.68 -18.85 -26.19
CA LEU A 410 10.28 -17.45 -26.37
C LEU A 410 10.34 -17.05 -27.85
N GLY A 411 11.35 -17.49 -28.60
CA GLY A 411 11.47 -17.21 -30.03
C GLY A 411 10.28 -17.71 -30.84
N ARG A 412 9.67 -18.84 -30.45
CA ARG A 412 8.42 -19.33 -31.06
C ARG A 412 7.25 -18.39 -30.78
N VAL A 413 7.10 -17.92 -29.54
CA VAL A 413 6.04 -16.97 -29.17
C VAL A 413 6.22 -15.64 -29.89
N VAL A 414 7.44 -15.11 -29.93
CA VAL A 414 7.75 -13.83 -30.59
C VAL A 414 7.56 -13.90 -32.12
N SER A 415 7.85 -15.05 -32.74
CA SER A 415 7.71 -15.21 -34.19
C SER A 415 6.27 -15.48 -34.63
N THR A 416 5.51 -16.25 -33.85
CA THR A 416 4.17 -16.76 -34.25
C THR A 416 3.01 -16.09 -33.54
N GLY A 417 3.25 -15.42 -32.41
CA GLY A 417 2.23 -14.95 -31.48
C GLY A 417 1.52 -16.06 -30.69
N VAL A 418 1.82 -17.32 -30.95
CA VAL A 418 1.18 -18.47 -30.29
C VAL A 418 1.87 -18.74 -28.95
N ALA A 419 1.09 -18.82 -27.87
CA ALA A 419 1.59 -19.16 -26.55
C ALA A 419 2.20 -20.58 -26.54
N VAL A 420 3.33 -20.73 -25.87
CA VAL A 420 4.05 -21.99 -25.70
C VAL A 420 4.37 -22.16 -24.22
N GLU A 421 4.31 -23.39 -23.72
CA GLU A 421 4.70 -23.71 -22.34
C GLU A 421 6.19 -23.44 -22.11
N PRO A 422 6.55 -22.53 -21.18
CA PRO A 422 7.95 -22.26 -20.89
C PRO A 422 8.62 -23.46 -20.22
N PRO A 423 9.89 -23.76 -20.54
CA PRO A 423 10.64 -24.77 -19.83
C PRO A 423 10.88 -24.33 -18.38
N LEU A 424 10.69 -25.24 -17.43
CA LEU A 424 11.12 -25.01 -16.05
C LEU A 424 12.64 -25.13 -15.94
N PRO A 425 13.31 -24.30 -15.12
CA PRO A 425 14.73 -24.44 -14.86
C PRO A 425 15.06 -25.81 -14.29
N THR A 426 16.20 -26.39 -14.67
CA THR A 426 16.68 -27.67 -14.14
C THR A 426 16.78 -27.70 -12.61
N ARG A 427 16.94 -26.54 -11.97
CA ARG A 427 17.03 -26.38 -10.51
C ARG A 427 15.73 -25.95 -9.83
N TRP A 428 14.60 -25.96 -10.54
CA TRP A 428 13.31 -25.47 -10.04
C TRP A 428 12.95 -26.00 -8.64
N SER A 429 13.07 -27.32 -8.42
CA SER A 429 12.76 -27.94 -7.12
C SER A 429 13.64 -27.42 -5.98
N ARG A 430 14.92 -27.12 -6.25
CA ARG A 430 15.84 -26.55 -5.25
C ARG A 430 15.49 -25.10 -4.94
N ILE A 431 15.21 -24.31 -5.97
CA ILE A 431 14.81 -22.89 -5.84
C ILE A 431 13.52 -22.78 -5.00
N ALA A 432 12.51 -23.60 -5.33
CA ALA A 432 11.25 -23.64 -4.57
C ALA A 432 11.46 -24.10 -3.12
N ALA A 433 12.34 -25.07 -2.88
CA ALA A 433 12.67 -25.54 -1.53
C ALA A 433 13.43 -24.49 -0.70
N SER A 434 14.42 -23.81 -1.28
CA SER A 434 15.22 -22.78 -0.59
C SER A 434 14.37 -21.60 -0.13
N ALA A 435 13.36 -21.22 -0.92
CA ALA A 435 12.41 -20.18 -0.56
C ALA A 435 11.48 -20.58 0.60
N SER A 436 11.22 -21.88 0.80
CA SER A 436 10.44 -22.38 1.94
C SER A 436 11.23 -22.39 3.25
N THR A 437 12.56 -22.53 3.17
CA THR A 437 13.46 -22.59 4.34
C THR A 437 13.87 -21.23 4.90
N SER A 438 13.82 -20.16 4.09
CA SER A 438 14.02 -18.78 4.58
C SER A 438 12.79 -18.19 5.28
N ALA A 439 11.65 -18.90 5.27
CA ALA A 439 10.36 -18.45 5.79
C ALA A 439 9.90 -19.18 7.07
N ARG A 440 10.82 -19.76 7.86
CA ARG A 440 10.49 -20.31 9.19
C ARG A 440 11.11 -19.48 10.31
N PRO A 441 10.33 -18.67 11.06
CA PRO A 441 10.69 -18.35 12.43
C PRO A 441 10.76 -19.66 13.23
N ARG A 442 11.83 -19.83 14.01
CA ARG A 442 11.95 -20.97 14.93
C ARG A 442 10.84 -20.87 15.98
N LEU A 443 9.84 -21.73 15.88
CA LEU A 443 8.87 -22.01 16.94
C LEU A 443 9.59 -22.38 18.24
N LEU A 444 9.38 -21.58 19.28
CA LEU A 444 9.58 -22.00 20.66
C LEU A 444 8.25 -22.58 21.19
N GLY A 445 8.29 -23.85 21.58
CA GLY A 445 7.47 -24.36 22.69
C GLY A 445 6.08 -24.93 22.37
N LYS A 446 6.07 -26.18 21.89
CA LYS A 446 5.03 -27.22 22.03
C LYS A 446 3.81 -26.87 22.91
N LEU A 447 2.61 -27.01 22.34
CA LEU A 447 1.49 -27.72 22.95
C LEU A 447 0.83 -28.64 21.92
N SER A 448 0.45 -29.82 22.39
CA SER A 448 0.15 -31.04 21.64
C SER A 448 -1.10 -30.95 20.76
N LEU A 449 -0.93 -31.27 19.47
CA LEU A 449 -2.01 -31.61 18.54
C LEU A 449 -2.52 -33.02 18.82
N ALA A 450 -3.81 -33.15 19.10
CA ALA A 450 -4.58 -34.33 18.72
C ALA A 450 -5.82 -33.81 18.01
N HIS A 451 -5.84 -33.90 16.68
CA HIS A 451 -6.94 -34.34 15.82
C HIS A 451 -6.48 -34.19 14.37
N THR A 452 -6.37 -35.33 13.69
CA THR A 452 -6.04 -35.47 12.28
C THR A 452 -7.20 -34.95 11.42
N PRO A 453 -7.00 -34.07 10.41
CA PRO A 453 -8.05 -33.76 9.47
C PRO A 453 -8.09 -34.82 8.36
N ALA A 454 -9.24 -35.49 8.26
CA ALA A 454 -9.56 -36.35 7.14
C ALA A 454 -10.01 -35.51 5.93
N HIS A 455 -9.42 -35.83 4.78
CA HIS A 455 -9.91 -35.68 3.41
C HIS A 455 -10.49 -34.35 2.91
N MET A 456 -9.82 -33.84 1.88
CA MET A 456 -10.31 -32.84 0.92
C MET A 456 -11.67 -33.21 0.34
N ASN A 457 -12.50 -32.19 0.11
CA ASN A 457 -13.26 -32.05 -1.12
C ASN A 457 -13.13 -30.59 -1.62
N ASN A 458 -12.70 -30.47 -2.87
CA ASN A 458 -12.81 -29.27 -3.69
C ASN A 458 -14.26 -29.11 -4.18
N GLU A 459 -14.75 -27.87 -4.23
CA GLU A 459 -15.99 -27.29 -4.85
C GLU A 459 -16.49 -26.21 -3.85
N GLU A 460 -16.67 -24.91 -4.10
CA GLU A 460 -17.13 -24.06 -5.21
C GLU A 460 -16.54 -22.63 -5.07
N GLY A 461 -16.65 -21.78 -6.10
CA GLY A 461 -16.12 -20.40 -6.12
C GLY A 461 -16.72 -19.49 -5.05
N THR A 462 -15.87 -18.71 -4.37
CA THR A 462 -16.33 -17.72 -3.38
C THR A 462 -16.90 -16.49 -4.09
N SER A 463 -18.22 -16.47 -4.29
CA SER A 463 -18.96 -15.23 -4.53
C SER A 463 -18.71 -14.28 -3.36
N LYS A 464 -18.33 -13.01 -3.60
CA LYS A 464 -18.36 -11.97 -2.56
C LYS A 464 -19.75 -11.97 -1.93
N MET A 465 -19.84 -11.95 -0.60
CA MET A 465 -21.13 -11.99 0.10
C MET A 465 -21.81 -10.62 0.12
N LEU A 466 -21.03 -9.54 0.09
CA LEU A 466 -21.53 -8.17 -0.03
C LEU A 466 -21.19 -7.58 -1.39
N SER A 467 -22.16 -6.91 -2.00
CA SER A 467 -21.99 -6.24 -3.28
C SER A 467 -21.36 -4.85 -3.12
N GLU A 468 -20.87 -4.28 -4.21
CA GLU A 468 -20.37 -2.90 -4.19
C GLU A 468 -21.47 -1.88 -3.87
N ALA A 469 -22.72 -2.19 -4.24
CA ALA A 469 -23.87 -1.35 -3.89
C ALA A 469 -24.10 -1.34 -2.37
N ASP A 470 -23.86 -2.46 -1.70
CA ASP A 470 -23.95 -2.56 -0.23
C ASP A 470 -22.88 -1.70 0.44
N TRP A 471 -21.65 -1.70 -0.09
CA TRP A 471 -20.56 -0.85 0.40
C TRP A 471 -20.82 0.64 0.16
N GLN A 472 -21.32 1.01 -1.02
CA GLN A 472 -21.72 2.39 -1.31
C GLN A 472 -22.86 2.87 -0.39
N GLN A 473 -23.79 1.97 -0.05
CA GLN A 473 -24.81 2.26 0.95
C GLN A 473 -24.18 2.47 2.33
N PHE A 474 -23.30 1.58 2.77
CA PHE A 474 -22.63 1.68 4.06
C PHE A 474 -21.84 2.99 4.18
N GLU A 475 -21.07 3.37 3.17
CA GLU A 475 -20.27 4.61 3.15
C GLU A 475 -21.15 5.88 3.13
N ARG A 476 -22.31 5.81 2.48
CA ARG A 476 -23.25 6.94 2.42
C ARG A 476 -24.03 7.09 3.73
N ASP A 477 -24.55 5.99 4.24
CA ASP A 477 -25.56 5.98 5.30
C ASP A 477 -24.97 5.66 6.68
N GLY A 478 -23.78 5.07 6.74
CA GLY A 478 -23.06 4.66 7.96
C GLY A 478 -23.55 3.36 8.57
N TYR A 479 -24.55 2.73 7.96
CA TYR A 479 -25.06 1.42 8.32
C TYR A 479 -25.52 0.64 7.09
N LEU A 480 -25.60 -0.67 7.24
CA LEU A 480 -26.03 -1.61 6.21
C LEU A 480 -26.76 -2.79 6.84
N HIS A 481 -27.93 -3.13 6.30
CA HIS A 481 -28.63 -4.36 6.66
C HIS A 481 -28.00 -5.52 5.88
N LEU A 482 -27.41 -6.48 6.59
CA LEU A 482 -26.74 -7.64 5.99
C LEU A 482 -27.70 -8.78 5.60
N GLY A 483 -28.99 -8.62 5.92
CA GLY A 483 -29.97 -9.69 5.76
C GLY A 483 -29.77 -10.82 6.77
N GLN A 484 -30.23 -12.02 6.41
CA GLN A 484 -30.18 -13.20 7.25
C GLN A 484 -28.75 -13.75 7.31
N VAL A 485 -28.17 -13.81 8.51
CA VAL A 485 -26.83 -14.39 8.74
C VAL A 485 -26.88 -15.66 9.59
N LEU A 486 -28.02 -15.91 10.26
CA LEU A 486 -28.28 -17.11 11.06
C LEU A 486 -29.59 -17.79 10.62
N SER A 487 -29.56 -19.11 10.59
CA SER A 487 -30.76 -19.95 10.52
C SER A 487 -31.53 -19.92 11.85
N ALA A 488 -32.81 -20.29 11.81
CA ALA A 488 -33.66 -20.35 13.01
C ALA A 488 -33.09 -21.27 14.10
N ASP A 489 -32.47 -22.40 13.71
CA ASP A 489 -31.86 -23.34 14.65
C ASP A 489 -30.59 -22.76 15.31
N GLU A 490 -29.76 -22.04 14.55
CA GLU A 490 -28.59 -21.36 15.10
C GLU A 490 -29.00 -20.24 16.06
N VAL A 491 -30.03 -19.46 15.72
CA VAL A 491 -30.56 -18.43 16.61
C VAL A 491 -31.03 -19.06 17.92
N LYS A 492 -31.84 -20.11 17.84
CA LYS A 492 -32.33 -20.83 19.02
C LYS A 492 -31.18 -21.34 19.90
N ALA A 493 -30.15 -21.92 19.31
CA ALA A 493 -29.00 -22.43 20.05
C ALA A 493 -28.20 -21.31 20.77
N LEU A 494 -28.13 -20.11 20.19
CA LEU A 494 -27.49 -18.94 20.81
C LEU A 494 -28.37 -18.31 21.89
N GLN A 495 -29.69 -18.26 21.69
CA GLN A 495 -30.65 -17.82 22.71
C GLN A 495 -30.58 -18.74 23.95
N GLU A 496 -30.63 -20.05 23.76
CA GLU A 496 -30.51 -21.03 24.84
C GLU A 496 -29.16 -20.90 25.57
N ARG A 497 -28.06 -20.67 24.84
CA ARG A 497 -26.76 -20.43 25.48
C ARG A 497 -26.72 -19.12 26.26
N ALA A 498 -27.32 -18.05 25.74
CA ALA A 498 -27.43 -16.78 26.44
C ALA A 498 -28.27 -16.93 27.72
N ASP A 499 -29.36 -17.67 27.68
CA ASP A 499 -30.21 -17.95 28.85
C ASP A 499 -29.47 -18.82 29.88
N ALA A 500 -28.77 -19.87 29.44
CA ALA A 500 -27.96 -20.71 30.32
C ALA A 500 -26.84 -19.92 31.02
N LEU A 501 -26.19 -18.98 30.31
CA LEU A 501 -25.22 -18.06 30.88
C LEU A 501 -25.86 -17.12 31.91
N ALA A 502 -27.00 -16.51 31.56
CA ALA A 502 -27.73 -15.57 32.40
C ALA A 502 -28.32 -16.23 33.67
N LEU A 503 -28.73 -17.50 33.57
CA LEU A 503 -29.27 -18.31 34.67
C LEU A 503 -28.18 -19.00 35.49
N GLY A 504 -26.91 -18.96 35.05
CA GLY A 504 -25.80 -19.63 35.73
C GLY A 504 -25.75 -21.15 35.52
N GLU A 505 -26.54 -21.70 34.59
CA GLU A 505 -26.53 -23.11 34.19
C GLU A 505 -25.28 -23.45 33.35
N TRP A 506 -24.73 -22.45 32.67
CA TRP A 506 -23.45 -22.51 31.98
C TRP A 506 -22.50 -21.47 32.54
N VAL A 507 -21.35 -21.89 33.05
CA VAL A 507 -20.41 -21.00 33.76
C VAL A 507 -19.12 -20.85 32.97
N ASN A 508 -18.80 -19.61 32.59
CA ASN A 508 -17.53 -19.24 31.98
C ASN A 508 -16.87 -18.13 32.83
N PRO A 509 -15.67 -18.36 33.40
CA PRO A 509 -15.00 -17.38 34.27
C PRO A 509 -14.55 -16.11 33.55
N HIS A 510 -14.50 -16.10 32.22
CA HIS A 510 -14.10 -14.95 31.40
C HIS A 510 -15.28 -14.06 30.99
N ILE A 511 -16.51 -14.45 31.33
CA ILE A 511 -17.71 -13.68 31.01
C ILE A 511 -18.07 -12.77 32.19
N GLN A 512 -18.49 -11.54 31.86
CA GLN A 512 -19.02 -10.57 32.82
C GLN A 512 -20.44 -10.18 32.43
N MET A 513 -21.27 -9.82 33.41
CA MET A 513 -22.67 -9.50 33.19
C MET A 513 -23.09 -8.23 33.91
N GLN A 514 -23.99 -7.45 33.31
CA GLN A 514 -24.54 -6.22 33.91
C GLN A 514 -26.07 -6.33 33.99
N ARG A 515 -26.65 -6.17 35.19
CA ARG A 515 -28.11 -6.21 35.39
C ARG A 515 -28.76 -4.93 34.85
N ASP A 516 -29.95 -5.08 34.29
CA ASP A 516 -30.83 -3.95 33.97
C ASP A 516 -31.72 -3.64 35.19
N THR A 517 -31.70 -2.39 35.63
CA THR A 517 -32.52 -1.92 36.76
C THR A 517 -33.76 -1.13 36.32
N GLY A 518 -33.94 -0.91 35.01
CA GLY A 518 -34.90 0.05 34.47
C GLY A 518 -34.53 1.51 34.79
N GLY A 519 -34.78 2.42 33.86
CA GLY A 519 -34.55 3.86 34.06
C GLY A 519 -33.31 4.41 33.35
N GLU A 520 -32.64 5.38 34.00
CA GLU A 520 -31.55 6.17 33.42
C GLU A 520 -30.23 5.38 33.30
N TYR A 521 -29.49 5.66 32.23
CA TYR A 521 -28.24 4.96 31.91
C TYR A 521 -27.17 5.10 33.01
N ASP A 522 -27.05 6.29 33.60
CA ASP A 522 -26.03 6.59 34.59
C ASP A 522 -26.32 5.97 35.97
N ALA A 523 -27.50 5.36 36.15
CA ALA A 523 -27.93 4.72 37.40
C ALA A 523 -27.73 3.19 37.40
N LEU A 524 -27.08 2.63 36.36
CA LEU A 524 -26.84 1.19 36.24
C LEU A 524 -25.72 0.70 37.17
N PRO A 525 -25.84 -0.52 37.72
CA PRO A 525 -24.78 -1.14 38.52
C PRO A 525 -23.58 -1.55 37.64
N ASP A 526 -22.41 -1.71 38.26
CA ASP A 526 -21.21 -2.23 37.60
C ASP A 526 -21.38 -3.68 37.12
N ALA A 527 -20.54 -4.09 36.16
CA ALA A 527 -20.52 -5.46 35.67
C ALA A 527 -19.94 -6.43 36.72
N VAL A 528 -20.53 -7.60 36.86
CA VAL A 528 -20.12 -8.65 37.82
C VAL A 528 -19.60 -9.89 37.08
N ALA A 529 -18.57 -10.54 37.63
CA ALA A 529 -17.98 -11.75 37.04
C ALA A 529 -18.82 -13.02 37.29
N ARG A 530 -19.55 -13.07 38.41
CA ARG A 530 -20.57 -14.09 38.74
C ARG A 530 -21.59 -13.47 39.70
N PHE A 531 -22.85 -13.89 39.62
CA PHE A 531 -23.89 -13.55 40.58
C PHE A 531 -24.48 -14.82 41.19
N GLU A 532 -24.95 -14.75 42.43
CA GLU A 532 -25.36 -15.92 43.24
C GLU A 532 -26.73 -16.49 42.83
N GLU A 533 -27.57 -15.71 42.12
CA GLU A 533 -28.90 -16.11 41.64
C GLU A 533 -29.08 -15.75 40.15
N GLY A 534 -29.31 -16.76 39.30
CA GLY A 534 -29.52 -16.60 37.85
C GLY A 534 -30.74 -15.74 37.49
N SER A 535 -30.65 -14.95 36.41
CA SER A 535 -31.72 -14.01 36.02
C SER A 535 -31.72 -13.66 34.53
N HIS A 536 -32.90 -13.54 33.90
CA HIS A 536 -33.00 -13.04 32.51
C HIS A 536 -32.90 -11.51 32.37
N LEU A 537 -32.67 -10.78 33.48
CA LEU A 537 -32.62 -9.31 33.50
C LEU A 537 -31.23 -8.75 33.20
N TYR A 538 -30.25 -9.57 32.82
CA TYR A 538 -28.95 -9.06 32.39
C TYR A 538 -29.08 -8.34 31.06
N ARG A 539 -28.76 -7.03 31.05
CA ARG A 539 -28.72 -6.22 29.81
C ARG A 539 -27.45 -6.43 29.01
N LYS A 540 -26.34 -6.78 29.67
CA LYS A 540 -25.06 -7.08 29.04
C LYS A 540 -24.54 -8.42 29.51
N ILE A 541 -24.09 -9.24 28.59
CA ILE A 541 -23.27 -10.45 28.83
C ILE A 541 -22.05 -10.30 27.91
N GLN A 542 -20.88 -10.00 28.46
CA GLN A 542 -19.68 -9.61 27.70
C GLN A 542 -18.51 -10.58 27.90
N GLY A 543 -17.57 -10.57 26.96
CA GLY A 543 -16.46 -11.53 26.92
C GLY A 543 -16.79 -12.78 26.09
N LEU A 544 -17.76 -12.66 25.17
CA LEU A 544 -18.30 -13.78 24.39
C LEU A 544 -17.33 -14.31 23.33
N GLU A 545 -16.25 -13.60 23.03
CA GLU A 545 -15.13 -14.15 22.27
C GLU A 545 -14.47 -15.35 22.96
N ASN A 546 -14.73 -15.54 24.27
CA ASN A 546 -14.25 -16.67 25.06
C ASN A 546 -15.31 -17.78 25.25
N ASP A 547 -16.49 -17.68 24.62
CA ASP A 547 -17.51 -18.75 24.59
C ASP A 547 -17.47 -19.47 23.24
N ASP A 548 -17.51 -20.80 23.25
CA ASP A 548 -17.35 -21.64 22.06
C ASP A 548 -18.43 -21.39 20.99
N ARG A 549 -19.69 -21.17 21.38
CA ARG A 549 -20.78 -20.93 20.42
C ARG A 549 -20.74 -19.53 19.83
N PHE A 550 -20.42 -18.53 20.64
CA PHE A 550 -20.29 -17.15 20.16
C PHE A 550 -18.99 -16.93 19.37
N ALA A 551 -17.91 -17.65 19.68
CA ALA A 551 -16.69 -17.65 18.87
C ALA A 551 -16.93 -18.19 17.45
N GLN A 552 -17.78 -19.22 17.29
CA GLN A 552 -18.19 -19.70 15.97
C GLN A 552 -19.02 -18.66 15.20
N LEU A 553 -19.86 -17.88 15.90
CA LEU A 553 -20.55 -16.75 15.29
C LEU A 553 -19.57 -15.66 14.85
N ILE A 554 -18.55 -15.37 15.67
CA ILE A 554 -17.48 -14.43 15.31
C ILE A 554 -16.82 -14.87 14.00
N ASP A 555 -16.50 -16.15 13.86
CA ASP A 555 -15.76 -16.70 12.73
C ASP A 555 -16.48 -16.71 11.35
N ARG A 556 -17.66 -16.09 11.21
CA ARG A 556 -18.44 -16.19 9.97
C ARG A 556 -17.76 -15.49 8.77
N PRO A 557 -17.84 -16.08 7.56
CA PRO A 557 -17.21 -15.53 6.36
C PRO A 557 -17.60 -14.07 6.05
N VAL A 558 -18.87 -13.70 6.18
CA VAL A 558 -19.33 -12.31 5.96
C VAL A 558 -18.72 -11.33 6.96
N PHE A 559 -18.49 -11.75 8.20
CA PHE A 559 -17.86 -10.89 9.21
C PHE A 559 -16.36 -10.73 8.96
N ARG A 560 -15.70 -11.80 8.49
CA ARG A 560 -14.32 -11.75 7.99
C ARG A 560 -14.19 -10.84 6.77
N GLU A 561 -15.13 -10.91 5.81
CA GLU A 561 -15.19 -10.03 4.64
C GLU A 561 -15.35 -8.56 5.07
N ILE A 562 -16.25 -8.28 6.03
CA ILE A 562 -16.44 -6.93 6.58
C ILE A 562 -15.15 -6.42 7.22
N CYS A 563 -14.53 -7.22 8.11
CA CYS A 563 -13.30 -6.80 8.78
C CYS A 563 -12.13 -6.63 7.81
N ALA A 564 -12.04 -7.49 6.79
CA ALA A 564 -11.05 -7.36 5.71
C ALA A 564 -11.25 -6.07 4.89
N ARG A 565 -12.50 -5.65 4.63
CA ARG A 565 -12.80 -4.38 3.96
C ARG A 565 -12.46 -3.17 4.85
N MET A 566 -12.79 -3.24 6.14
CA MET A 566 -12.68 -2.10 7.06
C MET A 566 -11.26 -1.88 7.59
N TYR A 567 -10.51 -2.95 7.88
CA TYR A 567 -9.15 -2.88 8.45
C TYR A 567 -8.06 -3.21 7.42
N GLY A 568 -8.45 -3.80 6.28
CA GLY A 568 -7.54 -4.27 5.24
C GLY A 568 -7.41 -5.79 5.24
N ALA A 569 -7.35 -6.40 4.05
CA ALA A 569 -7.41 -7.86 3.88
C ALA A 569 -6.28 -8.67 4.55
N HIS A 570 -5.21 -8.00 4.97
CA HIS A 570 -4.06 -8.60 5.66
C HIS A 570 -3.86 -8.03 7.08
N ALA A 571 -4.70 -7.08 7.51
CA ALA A 571 -4.59 -6.53 8.84
C ALA A 571 -5.08 -7.58 9.84
N PRO A 572 -4.29 -7.90 10.89
CA PRO A 572 -4.82 -8.67 12.00
C PRO A 572 -5.90 -7.86 12.71
N VAL A 573 -6.98 -8.52 13.10
CA VAL A 573 -8.18 -7.91 13.68
C VAL A 573 -8.36 -8.42 15.10
N SER A 574 -8.53 -7.49 16.02
CA SER A 574 -8.94 -7.76 17.39
C SER A 574 -10.41 -7.40 17.60
N ILE A 575 -10.97 -7.88 18.71
CA ILE A 575 -12.28 -7.45 19.17
C ILE A 575 -12.09 -6.62 20.44
N PHE A 576 -12.69 -5.43 20.46
CA PHE A 576 -12.75 -4.60 21.66
C PHE A 576 -13.73 -5.19 22.67
N ARG A 577 -14.91 -5.61 22.19
CA ARG A 577 -15.94 -6.30 22.98
C ARG A 577 -16.83 -7.16 22.09
N ALA A 578 -17.10 -8.39 22.51
CA ALA A 578 -18.21 -9.20 22.03
C ALA A 578 -19.22 -9.43 23.17
N MET A 579 -20.48 -9.08 22.94
CA MET A 579 -21.50 -9.10 24.00
C MET A 579 -22.92 -9.34 23.52
N ILE A 580 -23.76 -9.91 24.38
CA ILE A 580 -25.22 -9.81 24.24
C ILE A 580 -25.65 -8.46 24.79
N MET A 581 -26.40 -7.71 23.98
CA MET A 581 -27.15 -6.53 24.37
C MET A 581 -28.63 -6.90 24.44
N ASN A 582 -29.13 -7.10 25.66
CA ASN A 582 -30.50 -7.49 25.95
C ASN A 582 -31.33 -6.29 26.44
N LYS A 583 -32.54 -6.14 25.89
CA LYS A 583 -33.61 -5.34 26.51
C LYS A 583 -34.63 -6.33 27.11
N PRO A 584 -34.62 -6.56 28.43
CA PRO A 584 -35.49 -7.55 29.04
C PRO A 584 -36.98 -7.23 28.82
N ALA A 585 -37.83 -8.26 28.88
CA ALA A 585 -39.28 -8.09 28.72
C ALA A 585 -39.84 -7.11 29.76
N GLY A 586 -40.69 -6.19 29.32
CA GLY A 586 -41.39 -5.21 30.17
C GLY A 586 -40.50 -4.14 30.81
N GLN A 587 -39.19 -4.10 30.51
CA GLN A 587 -38.25 -3.12 31.07
C GLN A 587 -37.08 -2.81 30.10
N GLY A 588 -36.10 -2.05 30.58
CA GLY A 588 -34.88 -1.78 29.84
C GLY A 588 -34.39 -0.36 30.08
N THR A 589 -33.07 -0.18 30.12
CA THR A 589 -32.44 1.13 30.19
C THR A 589 -32.55 1.88 28.86
N ASN A 590 -32.99 3.14 28.90
CA ASN A 590 -32.91 4.02 27.73
C ASN A 590 -31.43 4.32 27.41
N LEU A 591 -31.00 4.05 26.19
CA LEU A 591 -29.68 4.47 25.72
C LEU A 591 -29.85 5.76 24.93
N PRO A 592 -29.36 6.90 25.42
CA PRO A 592 -29.47 8.18 24.72
C PRO A 592 -28.71 8.18 23.39
N TRP A 593 -28.86 9.25 22.60
CA TRP A 593 -28.05 9.45 21.41
C TRP A 593 -26.56 9.48 21.77
N HIS A 594 -25.80 8.58 21.19
CA HIS A 594 -24.38 8.42 21.47
C HIS A 594 -23.62 8.00 20.22
N GLN A 595 -22.31 8.14 20.29
CA GLN A 595 -21.35 7.53 19.37
C GLN A 595 -20.49 6.53 20.16
N ASP A 596 -20.06 5.49 19.47
CA ASP A 596 -19.25 4.43 20.03
C ASP A 596 -17.77 4.77 19.74
N GLY A 597 -17.08 5.43 20.67
CA GLY A 597 -15.67 5.82 20.50
C GLY A 597 -15.20 6.87 21.51
N GLY A 598 -14.00 7.39 21.29
CA GLY A 598 -13.43 8.48 22.08
C GLY A 598 -12.64 8.03 23.30
N THR A 599 -12.17 9.00 24.08
CA THR A 599 -11.21 8.75 25.17
C THR A 599 -11.79 7.90 26.31
N VAL A 600 -13.12 7.81 26.41
CA VAL A 600 -13.82 6.95 27.40
C VAL A 600 -13.53 5.47 27.20
N TRP A 601 -13.19 5.03 25.98
CA TRP A 601 -12.77 3.65 25.72
C TRP A 601 -11.32 3.37 26.07
N GLN A 602 -10.53 4.43 26.33
CA GLN A 602 -9.12 4.33 26.69
C GLN A 602 -8.32 3.50 25.70
N LEU A 603 -8.59 3.66 24.41
CA LEU A 603 -7.86 3.02 23.32
C LEU A 603 -6.95 4.03 22.64
N ASP A 604 -5.77 3.59 22.20
CA ASP A 604 -4.86 4.43 21.44
C ASP A 604 -5.37 4.70 20.00
N ARG A 605 -6.39 3.93 19.56
CA ARG A 605 -7.06 4.00 18.26
C ARG A 605 -8.53 3.58 18.40
N ASP A 606 -9.43 4.31 17.74
CA ASP A 606 -10.84 3.95 17.75
C ASP A 606 -11.14 2.73 16.85
N PRO A 607 -11.90 1.75 17.34
CA PRO A 607 -12.57 0.74 16.53
C PRO A 607 -13.50 1.39 15.49
N LEU A 608 -13.53 0.90 14.25
CA LEU A 608 -14.26 1.51 13.14
C LEU A 608 -15.68 0.99 12.96
N VAL A 609 -15.93 -0.30 13.23
CA VAL A 609 -17.22 -0.94 12.95
C VAL A 609 -17.70 -1.88 14.04
N THR A 610 -19.03 -1.96 14.14
CA THR A 610 -19.74 -2.94 14.96
C THR A 610 -20.72 -3.71 14.08
N ILE A 611 -20.71 -5.04 14.25
CA ILE A 611 -21.71 -5.94 13.66
C ILE A 611 -22.70 -6.32 14.76
N TRP A 612 -23.99 -6.15 14.47
CA TRP A 612 -25.09 -6.37 15.40
C TRP A 612 -26.05 -7.40 14.83
N VAL A 613 -26.24 -8.51 15.51
CA VAL A 613 -27.05 -9.66 15.06
C VAL A 613 -28.26 -9.81 15.98
N ALA A 614 -29.47 -9.72 15.42
CA ALA A 614 -30.70 -9.97 16.16
C ALA A 614 -30.81 -11.45 16.56
N LEU A 615 -30.96 -11.71 17.86
CA LEU A 615 -31.35 -13.05 18.34
C LEU A 615 -32.87 -13.11 18.55
N ASP A 616 -33.49 -12.01 18.94
CA ASP A 616 -34.95 -11.85 18.91
C ASP A 616 -35.30 -10.77 17.86
N ASP A 617 -36.54 -10.77 17.36
CA ASP A 617 -37.01 -9.72 16.44
C ASP A 617 -36.75 -8.34 17.03
N ALA A 618 -36.13 -7.46 16.26
CA ALA A 618 -35.85 -6.08 16.66
C ALA A 618 -36.82 -5.15 15.95
N THR A 619 -37.76 -4.61 16.71
CA THR A 619 -38.82 -3.73 16.20
C THR A 619 -38.85 -2.43 16.99
N GLN A 620 -39.47 -1.39 16.44
CA GLN A 620 -39.68 -0.15 17.20
C GLN A 620 -40.50 -0.40 18.47
N ALA A 621 -41.44 -1.35 18.44
CA ALA A 621 -42.29 -1.69 19.58
C ALA A 621 -41.53 -2.32 20.77
N ASN A 622 -40.38 -2.95 20.52
CA ASN A 622 -39.54 -3.57 21.56
C ASN A 622 -38.16 -2.89 21.72
N GLY A 623 -38.03 -1.66 21.22
CA GLY A 623 -36.85 -0.82 21.43
C GLY A 623 -35.65 -1.23 20.56
N CYS A 624 -35.85 -1.39 19.26
CA CYS A 624 -34.74 -1.45 18.28
C CYS A 624 -33.86 -0.19 18.36
N MET A 625 -32.73 -0.21 17.63
CA MET A 625 -31.89 0.97 17.54
C MET A 625 -32.50 1.99 16.58
N ASP A 626 -32.38 3.27 16.91
CA ASP A 626 -32.52 4.36 15.94
C ASP A 626 -31.13 4.86 15.58
N ALA A 627 -30.91 5.23 14.33
CA ALA A 627 -29.67 5.86 13.86
C ALA A 627 -29.95 7.15 13.10
N ILE A 628 -28.97 8.05 13.04
CA ILE A 628 -29.00 9.21 12.15
C ILE A 628 -28.24 8.88 10.88
N ARG A 629 -28.96 8.75 9.76
CA ARG A 629 -28.37 8.38 8.46
C ARG A 629 -27.23 9.34 8.08
N GLY A 630 -26.06 8.78 7.79
CA GLY A 630 -24.89 9.50 7.29
C GLY A 630 -24.10 10.25 8.36
N SER A 631 -24.51 10.22 9.63
CA SER A 631 -23.90 11.05 10.68
C SER A 631 -22.46 10.64 11.04
N HIS A 632 -22.05 9.41 10.71
CA HIS A 632 -20.67 8.94 10.89
C HIS A 632 -19.63 9.82 10.17
N ARG A 633 -20.05 10.53 9.11
CA ARG A 633 -19.22 11.45 8.31
C ARG A 633 -18.93 12.77 9.04
N ASN A 634 -19.61 13.03 10.16
CA ASN A 634 -19.34 14.20 11.00
C ASN A 634 -18.11 13.99 11.91
N GLY A 635 -17.50 12.80 11.89
CA GLY A 635 -16.47 12.42 12.84
C GLY A 635 -17.04 12.19 14.24
N LEU A 636 -16.14 12.06 15.22
CA LEU A 636 -16.53 11.95 16.62
C LEU A 636 -16.84 13.34 17.20
N LEU A 637 -18.08 13.55 17.63
CA LEU A 637 -18.59 14.83 18.13
C LEU A 637 -18.18 15.12 19.57
N SER A 638 -17.86 14.10 20.35
CA SER A 638 -17.41 14.24 21.74
C SER A 638 -16.24 13.31 22.02
N MET A 639 -15.09 13.90 22.35
CA MET A 639 -13.89 13.14 22.72
C MET A 639 -13.95 12.61 24.16
N GLN A 640 -14.72 13.24 25.04
CA GLN A 640 -14.68 13.05 26.50
C GLN A 640 -15.87 12.23 27.03
N GLY A 641 -16.88 11.94 26.20
CA GLY A 641 -18.04 11.14 26.57
C GLY A 641 -18.71 10.53 25.34
N SER A 642 -19.18 9.29 25.47
CA SER A 642 -19.87 8.58 24.38
C SER A 642 -21.27 9.17 24.09
N THR A 643 -21.97 9.65 25.11
CA THR A 643 -23.30 10.28 24.99
C THR A 643 -23.21 11.72 24.49
N LEU A 644 -24.09 12.10 23.57
CA LEU A 644 -24.19 13.47 23.06
C LEU A 644 -24.88 14.40 24.05
N THR A 645 -24.45 15.67 24.10
CA THR A 645 -25.14 16.71 24.87
C THR A 645 -26.47 17.08 24.22
N ASN A 646 -27.37 17.72 24.98
CA ASN A 646 -28.65 18.19 24.43
C ASN A 646 -28.47 19.16 23.24
N GLU A 647 -27.43 19.99 23.27
CA GLU A 647 -27.09 20.89 22.17
C GLU A 647 -26.68 20.11 20.92
N GLN A 648 -25.80 19.13 21.06
CA GLN A 648 -25.37 18.26 19.95
C GLN A 648 -26.53 17.42 19.39
N VAL A 649 -27.45 16.99 20.24
CA VAL A 649 -28.67 16.28 19.80
C VAL A 649 -29.55 17.20 18.96
N GLN A 650 -29.77 18.45 19.37
CA GLN A 650 -30.55 19.42 18.60
C GLN A 650 -29.90 19.75 17.26
N GLU A 651 -28.57 19.82 17.24
CA GLU A 651 -27.78 20.16 16.05
C GLU A 651 -27.69 19.01 15.04
N HIS A 652 -27.59 17.76 15.50
CA HIS A 652 -27.23 16.63 14.61
C HIS A 652 -28.30 15.54 14.50
N CYS A 653 -29.29 15.47 15.39
CA CYS A 653 -30.28 14.39 15.43
C CYS A 653 -31.64 14.85 14.88
N HIS A 654 -31.68 15.22 13.61
CA HIS A 654 -32.90 15.67 12.96
C HIS A 654 -33.86 14.53 12.62
N ALA A 655 -35.16 14.72 12.88
CA ALA A 655 -36.18 13.68 12.71
C ALA A 655 -36.31 13.14 11.26
N ASN A 656 -35.99 13.95 10.25
CA ASN A 656 -36.00 13.54 8.84
C ASN A 656 -34.82 12.64 8.44
N GLN A 657 -33.79 12.53 9.29
CA GLN A 657 -32.61 11.69 9.09
C GLN A 657 -32.58 10.50 10.06
N THR A 658 -33.45 10.50 11.08
CA THR A 658 -33.64 9.39 12.00
C THR A 658 -34.25 8.20 11.29
N VAL A 659 -33.58 7.05 11.36
CA VAL A 659 -34.02 5.79 10.77
C VAL A 659 -34.03 4.69 11.84
N PRO A 660 -35.15 3.96 12.00
CA PRO A 660 -35.19 2.78 12.85
C PRO A 660 -34.46 1.63 12.16
N LEU A 661 -33.62 0.91 12.89
CA LEU A 661 -32.87 -0.25 12.43
C LEU A 661 -33.64 -1.54 12.81
N GLU A 662 -34.81 -1.73 12.21
CA GLU A 662 -35.64 -2.92 12.41
C GLU A 662 -35.11 -4.11 11.62
N VAL A 663 -34.97 -5.25 12.28
CA VAL A 663 -34.52 -6.50 11.66
C VAL A 663 -35.16 -7.71 12.35
N PRO A 664 -35.57 -8.75 11.62
CA PRO A 664 -36.08 -9.98 12.22
C PRO A 664 -34.95 -10.79 12.87
N SER A 665 -35.32 -11.73 13.73
CA SER A 665 -34.41 -12.70 14.35
C SER A 665 -33.54 -13.41 13.31
N GLY A 666 -32.24 -13.51 13.59
CA GLY A 666 -31.23 -14.10 12.72
C GLY A 666 -30.67 -13.17 11.64
N HIS A 667 -31.15 -11.93 11.55
CA HIS A 667 -30.60 -10.91 10.65
C HIS A 667 -29.56 -10.03 11.35
N ALA A 668 -28.70 -9.39 10.55
CA ALA A 668 -27.66 -8.50 11.07
C ALA A 668 -27.65 -7.11 10.45
N VAL A 669 -27.12 -6.16 11.21
CA VAL A 669 -26.81 -4.79 10.81
C VAL A 669 -25.34 -4.52 11.06
N LEU A 670 -24.64 -4.06 10.03
CA LEU A 670 -23.31 -3.46 10.15
C LEU A 670 -23.47 -1.96 10.35
N PHE A 671 -22.80 -1.36 11.31
CA PHE A 671 -22.75 0.10 11.43
C PHE A 671 -21.35 0.61 11.78
N HIS A 672 -21.04 1.80 11.30
CA HIS A 672 -19.83 2.54 11.64
C HIS A 672 -19.93 3.01 13.10
N ASN A 673 -18.85 2.90 13.87
CA ASN A 673 -18.87 3.20 15.30
C ASN A 673 -19.16 4.67 15.63
N TRP A 674 -18.80 5.58 14.73
CA TRP A 674 -19.19 6.99 14.81
C TRP A 674 -20.62 7.29 14.30
N LEU A 675 -21.40 6.30 13.89
CA LEU A 675 -22.82 6.52 13.60
C LEU A 675 -23.55 6.92 14.88
N ILE A 676 -24.28 8.03 14.84
CA ILE A 676 -25.07 8.51 15.98
C ILE A 676 -26.27 7.59 16.08
N HIS A 677 -26.38 6.89 17.20
CA HIS A 677 -27.46 5.93 17.43
C HIS A 677 -27.96 5.96 18.87
N ARG A 678 -29.17 5.43 19.08
CA ARG A 678 -29.82 5.32 20.39
C ARG A 678 -30.66 4.05 20.44
N SER A 679 -31.18 3.69 21.63
CA SER A 679 -32.26 2.70 21.70
C SER A 679 -33.18 2.96 22.89
N GLY A 680 -34.49 2.87 22.65
CA GLY A 680 -35.51 3.03 23.68
C GLY A 680 -35.59 1.84 24.65
N THR A 681 -36.60 1.87 25.53
CA THR A 681 -36.91 0.76 26.45
C THR A 681 -37.72 -0.34 25.73
N ASN A 682 -37.88 -1.51 26.35
CA ASN A 682 -38.70 -2.60 25.81
C ASN A 682 -39.97 -2.81 26.65
N PRO A 683 -41.12 -2.22 26.26
CA PRO A 683 -42.39 -2.41 26.95
C PRO A 683 -43.07 -3.75 26.61
N SER A 684 -42.54 -4.53 25.67
CA SER A 684 -43.18 -5.76 25.18
C SER A 684 -42.99 -6.94 26.16
N PRO A 685 -43.83 -7.99 26.09
CA PRO A 685 -43.74 -9.13 27.00
C PRO A 685 -42.59 -10.11 26.66
N THR A 686 -41.81 -9.83 25.61
CA THR A 686 -40.71 -10.68 25.14
C THR A 686 -39.39 -9.91 25.19
N PRO A 687 -38.27 -10.56 25.52
CA PRO A 687 -36.96 -9.90 25.50
C PRO A 687 -36.56 -9.53 24.07
N ARG A 688 -35.64 -8.57 23.94
CA ARG A 688 -34.96 -8.23 22.69
C ARG A 688 -33.45 -8.38 22.88
N ARG A 689 -32.94 -9.57 22.59
CA ARG A 689 -31.51 -9.91 22.63
C ARG A 689 -30.88 -9.70 21.27
N ALA A 690 -29.66 -9.19 21.28
CA ALA A 690 -28.81 -9.14 20.12
C ALA A 690 -27.36 -9.38 20.49
N PHE A 691 -26.63 -10.07 19.64
CA PHE A 691 -25.19 -10.21 19.75
C PHE A 691 -24.49 -9.05 19.06
N THR A 692 -23.47 -8.47 19.67
CA THR A 692 -22.66 -7.40 19.09
C THR A 692 -21.19 -7.76 19.12
N MET A 693 -20.47 -7.47 18.04
CA MET A 693 -19.00 -7.50 18.01
C MET A 693 -18.48 -6.15 17.54
N CYS A 694 -17.65 -5.51 18.36
CA CYS A 694 -16.93 -4.29 18.01
C CYS A 694 -15.52 -4.68 17.60
N CYS A 695 -15.25 -4.66 16.29
CA CYS A 695 -13.98 -5.10 15.71
C CYS A 695 -13.01 -3.92 15.67
N MET A 696 -11.71 -4.17 15.72
CA MET A 696 -10.66 -3.16 15.64
C MET A 696 -9.37 -3.73 15.05
N ASP A 697 -8.43 -2.85 14.70
CA ASP A 697 -7.08 -3.26 14.34
C ASP A 697 -6.41 -3.97 15.55
N ALA A 698 -5.76 -5.12 15.32
CA ALA A 698 -5.11 -5.87 16.40
C ALA A 698 -3.88 -5.17 17.01
N ARG A 699 -3.41 -4.10 16.39
CA ARG A 699 -2.37 -3.23 16.94
C ARG A 699 -2.89 -2.28 18.00
N THR A 700 -4.21 -2.10 18.13
CA THR A 700 -4.82 -1.25 19.14
C THR A 700 -4.42 -1.69 20.56
N ARG A 701 -4.06 -0.71 21.38
CA ARG A 701 -3.64 -0.89 22.78
C ARG A 701 -4.53 -0.08 23.72
N GLY A 702 -4.72 -0.61 24.92
CA GLY A 702 -5.28 0.17 26.02
C GLY A 702 -4.30 1.28 26.43
N VAL A 703 -4.75 2.53 26.49
CA VAL A 703 -3.95 3.70 26.85
C VAL A 703 -3.41 3.58 28.28
N LEU A 704 -4.22 3.06 29.22
CA LEU A 704 -3.80 2.94 30.62
C LEU A 704 -2.90 1.72 30.90
N THR A 705 -3.09 0.62 30.15
CA THR A 705 -2.44 -0.67 30.45
C THR A 705 -1.33 -1.03 29.46
N GLY A 706 -1.30 -0.38 28.29
CA GLY A 706 -0.47 -0.77 27.15
C GLY A 706 -0.79 -2.15 26.56
N ALA A 707 -1.79 -2.84 27.13
CA ALA A 707 -2.13 -4.21 26.80
C ALA A 707 -2.79 -4.30 25.41
N ARG A 708 -2.55 -5.42 24.73
CA ARG A 708 -3.23 -5.79 23.49
C ARG A 708 -4.50 -6.58 23.82
N TYR A 709 -5.40 -6.62 22.85
CA TYR A 709 -6.66 -7.35 22.94
C TYR A 709 -6.58 -8.69 22.19
N PRO A 710 -7.50 -9.64 22.46
CA PRO A 710 -7.56 -10.90 21.73
C PRO A 710 -7.62 -10.67 20.22
N ILE A 711 -6.74 -11.34 19.49
CA ILE A 711 -6.75 -11.34 18.02
C ILE A 711 -7.73 -12.41 17.58
N VAL A 712 -8.73 -12.02 16.80
CA VAL A 712 -9.75 -12.96 16.28
C VAL A 712 -9.46 -13.35 14.84
N TYR A 713 -8.80 -12.49 14.04
CA TYR A 713 -8.37 -12.81 12.69
C TYR A 713 -6.91 -12.40 12.47
N GLY A 714 -6.14 -13.25 11.79
CA GLY A 714 -4.73 -12.99 11.44
C GLY A 714 -3.77 -13.15 12.62
N GLU A 715 -2.50 -12.84 12.38
CA GLU A 715 -1.43 -12.87 13.38
C GLU A 715 -0.63 -11.56 13.31
N LEU A 716 -0.13 -11.11 14.47
CA LEU A 716 0.56 -9.84 14.58
C LEU A 716 2.08 -10.09 14.59
N ALA A 717 2.78 -9.56 13.58
CA ALA A 717 4.23 -9.78 13.41
C ALA A 717 5.07 -8.97 14.43
N ASP A 718 6.18 -9.56 14.86
CA ASP A 718 7.18 -8.96 15.77
C ASP A 718 8.23 -8.13 15.00
N GLU A 719 7.88 -6.95 14.46
CA GLU A 719 8.85 -5.94 13.98
C GLU A 719 8.28 -4.50 14.08
N PRO A 720 9.12 -3.44 14.14
CA PRO A 720 8.69 -2.10 14.52
C PRO A 720 7.94 -1.37 13.40
N ASP A 721 6.62 -1.50 13.47
CA ASP A 721 5.52 -0.63 13.06
C ASP A 721 5.66 0.26 11.80
N HIS A 722 5.26 -0.32 10.65
CA HIS A 722 4.94 0.36 9.38
C HIS A 722 4.00 1.58 9.56
N TYR A 723 3.16 1.58 10.60
CA TYR A 723 2.24 2.68 10.89
C TYR A 723 2.95 3.97 11.36
N VAL A 724 4.10 3.86 12.02
CA VAL A 724 4.88 5.04 12.44
C VAL A 724 5.47 5.75 11.21
N ARG A 725 5.95 4.99 10.21
CA ARG A 725 6.40 5.55 8.93
C ARG A 725 5.24 6.19 8.15
N GLN A 726 4.07 5.58 8.17
CA GLN A 726 2.87 6.15 7.55
C GLN A 726 2.42 7.44 8.25
N LEU A 727 2.49 7.52 9.59
CA LEU A 727 2.23 8.77 10.34
C LEU A 727 3.23 9.88 10.03
N HIS A 728 4.52 9.56 9.83
CA HIS A 728 5.52 10.54 9.38
C HIS A 728 5.27 11.00 7.95
N THR A 729 4.80 10.09 7.08
CA THR A 729 4.43 10.39 5.70
C THR A 729 3.16 11.23 5.62
N ASP A 730 2.17 10.93 6.46
CA ASP A 730 0.93 11.69 6.59
C ASP A 730 1.19 13.08 7.20
N LEU A 731 2.10 13.19 8.18
CA LEU A 731 2.55 14.46 8.73
C LEU A 731 3.29 15.30 7.66
N ALA A 732 4.15 14.68 6.85
CA ALA A 732 4.84 15.34 5.75
C ALA A 732 3.88 15.78 4.64
N GLY A 733 2.90 14.95 4.29
CA GLY A 733 1.82 15.29 3.34
C GLY A 733 0.94 16.43 3.85
N LYS A 734 0.56 16.41 5.13
CA LYS A 734 -0.19 17.50 5.78
C LYS A 734 0.62 18.80 5.87
N THR A 735 1.92 18.72 6.12
CA THR A 735 2.83 19.87 6.11
C THR A 735 2.92 20.47 4.69
N ALA A 736 3.01 19.63 3.66
CA ALA A 736 3.02 20.08 2.27
C ALA A 736 1.69 20.75 1.87
N MET A 737 0.54 20.20 2.30
CA MET A 737 -0.78 20.79 2.08
C MET A 737 -0.96 22.12 2.82
N ALA A 738 -0.40 22.26 4.03
CA ALA A 738 -0.39 23.53 4.76
C ALA A 738 0.48 24.58 4.05
N SER A 739 1.66 24.19 3.54
CA SER A 739 2.52 25.07 2.73
C SER A 739 1.93 25.42 1.36
N GLU A 740 1.06 24.58 0.79
CA GLU A 740 0.30 24.88 -0.42
C GLU A 740 -0.87 25.83 -0.14
N ALA A 741 -1.59 25.64 0.98
CA ALA A 741 -2.59 26.57 1.46
C ALA A 741 -1.99 27.95 1.80
N GLU A 742 -0.77 28.00 2.35
CA GLU A 742 0.01 29.21 2.56
C GLU A 742 0.37 29.90 1.24
N ARG A 743 0.87 29.15 0.24
CA ARG A 743 1.14 29.68 -1.10
C ARG A 743 -0.12 30.22 -1.79
N TYR A 744 -1.25 29.54 -1.63
CA TYR A 744 -2.53 29.99 -2.14
C TYR A 744 -3.02 31.27 -1.43
N ALA A 745 -2.90 31.34 -0.10
CA ALA A 745 -3.18 32.56 0.67
C ALA A 745 -2.25 33.73 0.32
N LEU A 746 -0.98 33.46 0.05
CA LEU A 746 -0.02 34.44 -0.47
C LEU A 746 -0.33 34.86 -1.92
N SER A 747 -0.92 33.99 -2.74
CA SER A 747 -1.39 34.36 -4.09
C SER A 747 -2.64 35.27 -4.06
N LEU A 748 -3.44 35.19 -3.00
CA LEU A 748 -4.56 36.11 -2.74
C LEU A 748 -4.09 37.48 -2.23
N ARG A 749 -2.83 37.60 -1.79
CA ARG A 749 -2.18 38.84 -1.32
C ARG A 749 -2.08 39.90 -2.40
N ASP A 750 -1.99 39.51 -3.68
CA ASP A 750 -1.89 40.44 -4.80
C ASP A 750 -3.25 40.99 -5.24
N ALA A 751 -4.35 40.50 -4.65
CA ALA A 751 -5.72 40.89 -5.03
C ALA A 751 -6.34 41.95 -4.09
N HIS A 752 -6.21 41.88 -2.76
CA HIS A 752 -6.92 42.79 -1.82
C HIS A 752 -6.14 43.09 -0.52
N ALA A 753 -6.18 44.34 -0.03
CA ALA A 753 -5.39 44.86 1.09
C ALA A 753 -5.71 44.22 2.48
N ASP A 754 -6.87 43.60 2.67
CA ASP A 754 -7.20 42.93 3.93
C ASP A 754 -6.61 41.51 4.06
N ALA A 755 -6.09 40.92 2.97
CA ALA A 755 -5.37 39.65 2.98
C ALA A 755 -3.99 39.75 3.67
N GLU A 756 -3.44 40.96 3.75
CA GLU A 756 -2.14 41.23 4.37
C GLU A 756 -2.13 40.94 5.88
N ARG A 757 -3.27 41.15 6.56
CA ARG A 757 -3.39 40.95 8.00
C ARG A 757 -3.65 39.48 8.37
N TYR A 758 -4.23 38.72 7.44
CA TYR A 758 -4.48 37.28 7.56
C TYR A 758 -3.19 36.46 7.29
N ALA A 759 -2.43 36.81 6.25
CA ALA A 759 -1.13 36.20 5.98
C ALA A 759 -0.15 36.36 7.16
N LYS A 760 -0.11 37.54 7.79
CA LYS A 760 0.70 37.81 9.00
C LYS A 760 0.27 37.00 10.23
N SER A 761 -1.02 36.66 10.34
CA SER A 761 -1.53 35.79 11.42
C SER A 761 -1.10 34.34 11.22
N LEU A 762 -1.09 33.87 9.98
CA LEU A 762 -0.61 32.53 9.58
C LEU A 762 0.92 32.40 9.75
N GLU A 763 1.68 33.40 9.32
CA GLU A 763 3.13 33.46 9.55
C GLU A 763 3.48 33.42 11.04
N ALA A 764 2.70 34.09 11.90
CA ALA A 764 2.93 34.11 13.34
C ALA A 764 2.65 32.75 14.01
N GLU A 765 1.65 31.99 13.56
CA GLU A 765 1.41 30.62 14.03
C GLU A 765 2.48 29.64 13.53
N LEU A 766 2.87 29.73 12.25
CA LEU A 766 3.95 28.93 11.67
C LEU A 766 5.30 29.19 12.35
N THR A 767 5.55 30.44 12.76
CA THR A 767 6.77 30.81 13.51
C THR A 767 6.74 30.25 14.92
N LYS A 768 5.59 30.27 15.61
CA LYS A 768 5.43 29.62 16.93
C LYS A 768 5.64 28.10 16.85
N LEU A 769 5.20 27.48 15.75
CA LEU A 769 5.40 26.06 15.47
C LEU A 769 6.86 25.71 15.16
N ARG A 770 7.58 26.57 14.41
CA ARG A 770 9.02 26.40 14.12
C ARG A 770 9.90 26.61 15.36
N GLN A 771 9.52 27.51 16.27
CA GLN A 771 10.29 27.80 17.49
C GLN A 771 10.15 26.73 18.59
N HIS A 772 9.15 25.84 18.51
CA HIS A 772 9.00 24.69 19.44
C HIS A 772 9.55 23.38 18.85
N GLY A 773 10.12 23.41 17.64
CA GLY A 773 10.74 22.25 17.03
C GLY A 773 12.24 22.33 17.20
N MET A 774 12.78 21.53 18.13
CA MET A 774 14.12 20.91 18.14
C MET A 774 14.60 20.71 19.58
N GLU A 775 13.89 19.91 20.39
CA GLU A 775 14.47 19.27 21.58
C GLU A 775 13.53 18.15 22.08
N ASN A 776 14.03 16.91 22.05
CA ASN A 776 13.54 15.69 22.73
C ASN A 776 12.04 15.59 23.12
N ASP A 777 11.16 15.18 22.20
CA ASP A 777 9.76 14.84 22.54
C ASP A 777 9.39 13.40 22.17
N ASN A 778 8.61 12.74 23.03
CA ASN A 778 8.17 11.35 22.87
C ASN A 778 7.01 11.22 21.85
N ALA A 779 6.63 9.98 21.49
CA ALA A 779 5.60 9.69 20.50
C ALA A 779 4.18 10.19 20.83
N GLU A 780 3.90 10.52 22.09
CA GLU A 780 2.63 11.03 22.60
C GLU A 780 2.43 12.51 22.23
N ASP A 781 3.49 13.32 22.28
CA ASP A 781 3.48 14.75 21.93
C ASP A 781 3.34 14.98 20.42
N LEU A 782 3.97 14.12 19.61
CA LEU A 782 3.82 14.11 18.15
C LEU A 782 2.38 13.79 17.71
N ARG A 783 1.67 12.93 18.45
CA ARG A 783 0.29 12.50 18.14
C ARG A 783 -0.75 13.58 18.46
N GLU A 784 -0.60 14.24 19.62
CA GLU A 784 -1.47 15.37 19.99
C GLU A 784 -1.27 16.56 19.04
N ARG A 785 -0.03 16.81 18.59
CA ARG A 785 0.27 17.82 17.56
C ARG A 785 -0.40 17.50 16.21
N ASN A 786 -0.33 16.24 15.75
CA ASN A 786 -0.98 15.81 14.51
C ASN A 786 -2.51 15.95 14.58
N ARG A 787 -3.11 15.62 15.73
CA ARG A 787 -4.56 15.71 15.97
C ARG A 787 -5.05 17.16 15.96
N ARG A 788 -4.32 18.09 16.59
CA ARG A 788 -4.62 19.54 16.55
C ARG A 788 -4.49 20.11 15.14
N MET A 789 -3.54 19.61 14.36
CA MET A 789 -3.34 20.02 12.98
C MET A 789 -4.47 19.54 12.06
N ASP A 790 -4.96 18.31 12.24
CA ASP A 790 -6.14 17.81 11.52
C ASP A 790 -7.40 18.61 11.86
N GLN A 791 -7.60 18.96 13.13
CA GLN A 791 -8.72 19.81 13.55
C GLN A 791 -8.63 21.21 12.93
N ALA A 792 -7.44 21.83 12.93
CA ALA A 792 -7.23 23.14 12.33
C ALA A 792 -7.44 23.12 10.80
N LEU A 793 -6.91 22.11 10.10
CA LEU A 793 -7.08 21.96 8.65
C LEU A 793 -8.53 21.65 8.25
N THR A 794 -9.24 20.86 9.05
CA THR A 794 -10.66 20.54 8.83
C THR A 794 -11.53 21.77 9.03
N GLN A 795 -11.29 22.53 10.11
CA GLN A 795 -11.96 23.80 10.37
C GLN A 795 -11.68 24.82 9.25
N MET A 796 -10.41 24.95 8.83
CA MET A 796 -10.03 25.84 7.72
C MET A 796 -10.67 25.45 6.39
N ARG A 797 -10.74 24.14 6.07
CA ARG A 797 -11.43 23.66 4.86
C ARG A 797 -12.92 23.97 4.90
N ALA A 798 -13.59 23.78 6.03
CA ALA A 798 -15.00 24.11 6.20
C ALA A 798 -15.26 25.61 6.01
N GLU A 799 -14.42 26.45 6.62
CA GLU A 799 -14.51 27.92 6.49
C GLU A 799 -14.21 28.40 5.06
N MET A 800 -13.23 27.80 4.37
CA MET A 800 -12.93 28.10 2.96
C MET A 800 -14.05 27.66 2.00
N LEU A 801 -14.70 26.53 2.27
CA LEU A 801 -15.83 26.04 1.49
C LEU A 801 -17.05 26.95 1.66
N GLU A 802 -17.33 27.45 2.86
CA GLU A 802 -18.39 28.44 3.08
C GLU A 802 -18.09 29.77 2.39
N LEU A 803 -16.85 30.28 2.51
CA LEU A 803 -16.43 31.51 1.85
C LEU A 803 -16.50 31.38 0.32
N SER A 804 -16.06 30.25 -0.22
CA SER A 804 -16.11 29.94 -1.65
C SER A 804 -17.54 29.81 -2.17
N ARG A 805 -18.47 29.21 -1.40
CA ARG A 805 -19.88 29.14 -1.75
C ARG A 805 -20.54 30.52 -1.73
N ALA A 806 -20.25 31.33 -0.72
CA ALA A 806 -20.75 32.70 -0.63
C ALA A 806 -20.26 33.57 -1.80
N LEU A 807 -18.97 33.45 -2.17
CA LEU A 807 -18.37 34.16 -3.30
C LEU A 807 -18.86 33.64 -4.66
N ALA A 808 -19.11 32.33 -4.82
CA ALA A 808 -19.69 31.76 -6.03
C ALA A 808 -21.13 32.22 -6.26
N THR A 809 -21.94 32.28 -5.19
CA THR A 809 -23.32 32.79 -5.23
C THR A 809 -23.36 34.29 -5.60
N ALA A 810 -22.35 35.06 -5.19
CA ALA A 810 -22.21 36.47 -5.58
C ALA A 810 -21.75 36.67 -7.04
N LYS A 811 -21.14 35.65 -7.67
CA LYS A 811 -20.55 35.71 -9.02
C LYS A 811 -21.51 35.27 -10.14
N GLU A 812 -22.59 34.55 -9.82
CA GLU A 812 -23.63 34.21 -10.81
C GLU A 812 -24.42 35.47 -11.19
N GLY A 813 -24.18 35.95 -12.41
CA GLY A 813 -24.64 37.24 -12.93
C GLY A 813 -26.14 37.35 -13.26
N SER A 814 -27.04 36.68 -12.54
CA SER A 814 -28.50 36.73 -12.82
C SER A 814 -29.37 37.32 -11.70
N LEU A 815 -28.79 37.74 -10.58
CA LEU A 815 -29.56 38.31 -9.45
C LEU A 815 -29.36 39.82 -9.33
N ASP A 816 -30.48 40.54 -9.30
CA ASP A 816 -30.56 41.99 -9.04
C ASP A 816 -29.84 42.35 -7.73
N GLU A 817 -29.27 43.55 -7.66
CA GLU A 817 -28.39 44.02 -6.58
C GLU A 817 -29.01 43.86 -5.17
N VAL A 818 -30.34 43.96 -5.08
CA VAL A 818 -31.13 43.72 -3.86
C VAL A 818 -31.02 42.27 -3.37
N HIS A 819 -31.07 41.28 -4.26
CA HIS A 819 -30.98 39.86 -3.91
C HIS A 819 -29.56 39.44 -3.49
N ARG A 820 -28.52 40.12 -4.01
CA ARG A 820 -27.12 39.91 -3.56
C ARG A 820 -26.90 40.38 -2.12
N VAL A 821 -27.48 41.53 -1.77
CA VAL A 821 -27.43 42.09 -0.40
C VAL A 821 -28.19 41.18 0.57
N ASP A 822 -29.32 40.61 0.18
CA ASP A 822 -30.08 39.66 1.00
C ASP A 822 -29.37 38.31 1.17
N ALA A 823 -28.74 37.76 0.12
CA ALA A 823 -27.93 36.55 0.22
C ALA A 823 -26.71 36.73 1.15
N LEU A 824 -26.03 37.88 1.06
CA LEU A 824 -24.93 38.24 1.97
C LEU A 824 -25.41 38.41 3.41
N ASN A 825 -26.58 39.02 3.65
CA ASN A 825 -27.17 39.13 4.99
C ASN A 825 -27.58 37.76 5.56
N GLN A 826 -28.16 36.87 4.74
CA GLN A 826 -28.52 35.51 5.15
C GLN A 826 -27.29 34.67 5.51
N ALA A 827 -26.22 34.74 4.71
CA ALA A 827 -24.94 34.08 5.03
C ALA A 827 -24.32 34.62 6.33
N MET A 828 -24.46 35.92 6.60
CA MET A 828 -23.99 36.56 7.83
C MET A 828 -24.81 36.18 9.06
N GLN A 829 -26.11 35.87 8.90
CA GLN A 829 -26.95 35.35 9.99
C GLN A 829 -26.80 33.84 10.21
N ALA A 830 -26.45 33.08 9.18
CA ALA A 830 -26.16 31.66 9.27
C ALA A 830 -24.79 31.35 9.91
N SER A 831 -23.81 32.26 9.76
CA SER A 831 -22.46 32.08 10.31
C SER A 831 -22.38 32.47 11.79
N MET A 832 -22.08 31.51 12.67
CA MET A 832 -21.78 31.76 14.09
C MET A 832 -20.34 32.26 14.36
N SER A 833 -19.48 32.32 13.34
CA SER A 833 -18.09 32.76 13.48
C SER A 833 -17.94 34.28 13.32
N TRP A 834 -17.36 34.94 14.33
CA TRP A 834 -17.02 36.37 14.28
C TRP A 834 -15.96 36.69 13.20
N ARG A 835 -15.19 35.68 12.78
CA ARG A 835 -14.12 35.78 11.78
C ARG A 835 -14.65 35.80 10.35
N VAL A 836 -15.84 35.24 10.11
CA VAL A 836 -16.56 35.25 8.81
C VAL A 836 -17.55 36.42 8.73
N THR A 837 -18.26 36.70 9.83
CA THR A 837 -19.25 37.79 9.88
C THR A 837 -18.65 39.20 9.78
N ARG A 838 -17.40 39.40 10.22
CA ARG A 838 -16.76 40.74 10.23
C ARG A 838 -16.27 41.21 8.84
N PRO A 839 -15.64 40.36 8.00
CA PRO A 839 -15.38 40.67 6.59
C PRO A 839 -16.66 40.87 5.77
N LEU A 840 -17.68 40.02 5.97
CA LEU A 840 -18.98 40.16 5.29
C LEU A 840 -19.67 41.49 5.59
N ARG A 841 -19.58 42.00 6.84
CA ARG A 841 -20.06 43.35 7.20
C ARG A 841 -19.33 44.47 6.45
N ALA A 842 -18.04 44.33 6.18
CA ALA A 842 -17.26 45.33 5.46
C ALA A 842 -17.66 45.38 3.98
N VAL A 843 -17.89 44.23 3.35
CA VAL A 843 -18.39 44.11 1.98
C VAL A 843 -19.80 44.70 1.86
N LEU A 844 -20.72 44.36 2.78
CA LEU A 844 -22.06 44.95 2.84
C LEU A 844 -22.06 46.47 3.01
N LYS A 845 -21.08 47.00 3.76
CA LYS A 845 -20.92 48.45 3.96
C LYS A 845 -20.37 49.16 2.72
N ALA A 846 -19.51 48.50 1.95
CA ALA A 846 -19.02 49.00 0.67
C ALA A 846 -20.11 48.99 -0.42
N MET A 847 -20.99 47.98 -0.42
CA MET A 847 -22.10 47.87 -1.38
C MET A 847 -23.26 48.84 -1.10
N ARG A 848 -23.52 49.23 0.17
CA ARG A 848 -24.55 50.23 0.53
C ARG A 848 -24.13 51.69 0.31
N GLY A 849 -22.91 51.93 -0.16
CA GLY A 849 -22.33 53.25 -0.38
C GLY A 849 -22.33 53.74 -1.83
N TRP A 850 -23.07 53.07 -2.72
CA TRP A 850 -23.24 53.42 -4.14
C TRP A 850 -24.67 53.87 -4.42
#